data_AF-A0A2E6QM22-F1
#
_entry.id   AF-A0A2E6QM22-F1
#
_cell.length_a   1.000
_cell.length_b   1.000
_cell.length_c   1.000
_cell.angle_alpha   90.00
_cell.angle_beta   90.00
_cell.angle_gamma   90.00
#
_symmetry.space_group_name_H-M   'P 1'
#
loop_
_entity.id
_entity.type
_entity.pdbx_description
1 polymer ?
#
loop_
_entity_poly.entity_id
_entity_poly.type
_entity_poly.pdbx_seq_one_letter_code
_entity_poly.pdbx_strand_id
1 'polypeptide(L)'
;MSQRSFASDRHSLASISAVAEPADGLFGDQWHLLNVGQTGGQPGIDINVVDIWNDYTGAGIVVGVVDDGVQHAHPDLDGNYDTSRDYDAVTGGQDAAPTALSGSQQAHGTAVAGLIAAERDGVGVVGVAYGATLVGYRMSYDGVGPPRQEVDLLERQVEVDIANNSWSFTSPFADNFLRSYFSAHHAALVNGVSEGRDGLGTVFVFAAGNSRETGDNVNYHNLQNARETVAVAAVDHTGDVAYYSTPGAAILVGAPSSGAGVGIVTTDLSGAGAGYSAGDTTSVFGGTSAATPIVSGVVALILDANPSLGYRDVQEILAYSARPLDPLAANENGARNWNGGGLIVDHDVGFGLVDAHAAVRLAETWTVQSDRANEASVAGTVSPSVAIPDGGATQSTITVASDIQVDQVEVQLQVDHNRIGDLVVSLTSPEGTESILLDRPGKDPSNPNDSGLFRSDIDFNLTSTHHWGESGLGNWVLEVSDRSTGFSGTLVSWSLALYGDTPSTDDTYIYTDQYGFYSGAAYAARRILADDGGADTLNAAALTTDAQIDLRPGHISTLAGNTMEIEAGTRIEYGIGGDGNDRLSGNSADNRLEGGRGDDWLFGDEGNDSLIGGVGSDTLSGGAGIDTLEGRAGADFYMVNAGDGITRVNEYWGDSGESCIDTLVLNDVTSISNVDFDIVNSYLRIGLPDNEMVWGVLFFGHESRRFEAISLSQGDVYYLPREATGSGDNDIIFGDSDNNEIDGGAGNDWLSGSAGNDFLIGGEGDDTLSGGAGIDTLEGRAGADFYMVNAGDGITRVNEYWGDTEESYVDTLVLNDVASLSDIKFDIVNRYLRIDLPDNEVVWGVFFFSHESRRFETIQFGDEQVCQVPHGMAGGAESDVLFGDDADNILTGGGGADVVLAGGGDDVVNVADGDFVNVDGGDGFDLLQIEGEGLTLDLTEVGRVTDIEAVDLLGIGNRLIISSESLDASTSAKTLIVHGDSDDAIVTSDSWTLTGEEVIEGQSYTAYSQGDSHMLVDDEIDRTGIILT
;
A
#
# COMPACT_ATOMS: atom_id res chain seq x y z
N MET A 1 12.18 -21.13 -40.53
CA MET A 1 12.34 -19.92 -39.72
C MET A 1 13.13 -20.33 -38.49
N SER A 2 14.19 -19.60 -38.11
CA SER A 2 14.99 -19.96 -36.94
C SER A 2 14.31 -19.40 -35.70
N GLN A 3 13.62 -20.26 -34.94
CA GLN A 3 13.12 -19.95 -33.60
C GLN A 3 14.30 -19.53 -32.73
N ARG A 4 14.23 -18.32 -32.18
CA ARG A 4 15.15 -17.84 -31.14
C ARG A 4 14.44 -17.98 -29.79
N SER A 5 14.83 -19.04 -29.08
CA SER A 5 14.93 -19.20 -27.62
C SER A 5 14.07 -18.29 -26.72
N PHE A 6 13.06 -18.91 -26.09
CA PHE A 6 12.27 -18.42 -24.95
C PHE A 6 13.05 -18.32 -23.60
N ALA A 7 14.33 -18.72 -23.53
CA ALA A 7 14.89 -19.20 -22.27
C ALA A 7 16.32 -18.71 -21.91
N SER A 8 16.59 -17.41 -21.78
CA SER A 8 17.85 -17.00 -21.12
C SER A 8 17.74 -16.47 -19.69
N ASP A 9 16.62 -15.90 -19.25
CA ASP A 9 16.68 -15.04 -18.06
C ASP A 9 15.89 -15.54 -16.82
N ARG A 10 14.96 -16.51 -16.93
CA ARG A 10 14.08 -16.88 -15.79
C ARG A 10 14.55 -18.01 -14.86
N HIS A 11 15.67 -18.68 -15.13
CA HIS A 11 16.23 -19.69 -14.20
C HIS A 11 17.49 -19.23 -13.46
N SER A 12 17.79 -17.93 -13.43
CA SER A 12 18.76 -17.34 -12.49
C SER A 12 18.09 -16.33 -11.55
N LEU A 13 16.98 -16.71 -10.93
CA LEU A 13 16.42 -15.96 -9.80
C LEU A 13 16.92 -16.60 -8.51
N ALA A 14 17.84 -15.91 -7.85
CA ALA A 14 18.39 -16.26 -6.56
C ALA A 14 18.07 -15.13 -5.57
N SER A 15 16.79 -14.87 -5.27
CA SER A 15 16.40 -13.99 -4.15
C SER A 15 14.90 -13.89 -3.83
N ILE A 16 14.03 -14.85 -4.21
CA ILE A 16 12.65 -14.91 -3.67
C ILE A 16 12.47 -16.28 -3.02
N SER A 17 11.84 -16.32 -1.83
CA SER A 17 11.64 -17.53 -1.05
C SER A 17 11.02 -18.64 -1.91
N ALA A 18 11.83 -19.62 -2.32
CA ALA A 18 11.40 -20.69 -3.21
C ALA A 18 10.20 -21.42 -2.61
N VAL A 19 9.06 -21.40 -3.32
CA VAL A 19 7.88 -22.19 -2.99
C VAL A 19 8.31 -23.64 -2.78
N ALA A 20 7.87 -24.25 -1.68
CA ALA A 20 8.02 -25.69 -1.55
C ALA A 20 7.12 -26.35 -2.60
N GLU A 21 7.72 -26.94 -3.64
CA GLU A 21 6.99 -27.74 -4.63
C GLU A 21 6.01 -28.70 -3.94
N PRO A 22 4.80 -28.91 -4.51
CA PRO A 22 3.86 -29.91 -4.01
C PRO A 22 4.56 -31.26 -3.70
N ALA A 23 4.18 -31.87 -2.58
CA ALA A 23 4.78 -33.14 -2.15
C ALA A 23 4.17 -34.35 -2.89
N ASP A 24 3.17 -34.11 -3.72
CA ASP A 24 2.40 -35.06 -4.52
C ASP A 24 3.32 -35.82 -5.48
N GLY A 25 3.22 -37.15 -5.45
CA GLY A 25 4.24 -38.03 -6.02
C GLY A 25 4.43 -37.93 -7.55
N LEU A 26 3.48 -37.33 -8.27
CA LEU A 26 3.53 -37.14 -9.72
C LEU A 26 3.64 -35.67 -10.15
N PHE A 27 3.76 -34.71 -9.22
CA PHE A 27 3.91 -33.28 -9.58
C PHE A 27 5.09 -33.06 -10.55
N GLY A 28 6.22 -33.73 -10.32
CA GLY A 28 7.40 -33.64 -11.20
C GLY A 28 7.14 -34.08 -12.65
N ASP A 29 6.09 -34.87 -12.91
CA ASP A 29 5.69 -35.30 -14.26
C ASP A 29 4.61 -34.37 -14.88
N GLN A 30 4.00 -33.47 -14.11
CA GLN A 30 2.99 -32.49 -14.56
C GLN A 30 3.63 -31.27 -15.22
N TRP A 31 4.24 -31.49 -16.39
CA TRP A 31 4.91 -30.44 -17.16
C TRP A 31 4.03 -29.25 -17.52
N HIS A 32 2.70 -29.40 -17.54
CA HIS A 32 1.77 -28.30 -17.80
C HIS A 32 1.75 -27.27 -16.66
N LEU A 33 2.11 -27.65 -15.43
CA LEU A 33 2.19 -26.77 -14.26
C LEU A 33 3.58 -26.16 -14.12
N LEU A 34 4.62 -26.98 -14.35
CA LEU A 34 6.02 -26.56 -14.31
C LEU A 34 6.84 -27.36 -15.34
N ASN A 35 7.25 -26.72 -16.43
CA ASN A 35 8.03 -27.36 -17.47
C ASN A 35 9.51 -26.99 -17.34
N VAL A 36 10.29 -27.90 -16.75
CA VAL A 36 11.75 -27.82 -16.64
C VAL A 36 12.46 -28.66 -17.71
N GLY A 37 11.72 -29.11 -18.73
CA GLY A 37 12.22 -30.00 -19.78
C GLY A 37 12.19 -31.49 -19.42
N GLN A 38 11.46 -31.88 -18.37
CA GLN A 38 11.40 -33.26 -17.86
C GLN A 38 10.87 -34.28 -18.89
N THR A 39 10.05 -33.81 -19.85
CA THR A 39 9.49 -34.62 -20.95
C THR A 39 10.29 -34.53 -22.25
N GLY A 40 11.43 -33.81 -22.25
CA GLY A 40 12.18 -33.47 -23.47
C GLY A 40 11.58 -32.32 -24.28
N GLY A 41 10.63 -31.58 -23.68
CA GLY A 41 10.01 -30.37 -24.24
C GLY A 41 10.87 -29.13 -24.06
N GLN A 42 10.28 -27.98 -24.40
CA GLN A 42 10.93 -26.68 -24.22
C GLN A 42 10.59 -26.11 -22.83
N PRO A 43 11.59 -25.84 -21.97
CA PRO A 43 11.34 -25.26 -20.65
C PRO A 43 10.58 -23.93 -20.72
N GLY A 44 9.69 -23.70 -19.75
CA GLY A 44 8.81 -22.54 -19.69
C GLY A 44 7.55 -22.61 -20.57
N ILE A 45 7.37 -23.70 -21.34
CA ILE A 45 6.07 -24.02 -21.97
C ILE A 45 5.20 -24.76 -20.95
N ASP A 46 4.58 -23.98 -20.08
CA ASP A 46 3.66 -24.37 -19.00
C ASP A 46 2.64 -23.23 -18.79
N ILE A 47 1.90 -23.24 -17.68
CA ILE A 47 0.98 -22.14 -17.33
C ILE A 47 1.52 -21.16 -16.30
N ASN A 48 2.77 -21.29 -15.83
CA ASN A 48 3.38 -20.36 -14.86
C ASN A 48 2.55 -20.15 -13.57
N VAL A 49 2.17 -21.24 -12.88
CA VAL A 49 1.25 -21.18 -11.71
C VAL A 49 1.93 -21.30 -10.35
N VAL A 50 3.16 -21.81 -10.29
CA VAL A 50 3.77 -22.26 -9.03
C VAL A 50 3.88 -21.15 -7.99
N ASP A 51 4.24 -19.94 -8.40
CA ASP A 51 4.41 -18.79 -7.48
C ASP A 51 3.06 -18.21 -7.02
N ILE A 52 1.99 -18.43 -7.78
CA ILE A 52 0.63 -17.99 -7.42
C ILE A 52 0.06 -18.80 -6.25
N TRP A 53 0.46 -20.05 -6.09
CA TRP A 53 -0.02 -20.91 -5.01
C TRP A 53 0.39 -20.47 -3.59
N ASN A 54 1.25 -19.46 -3.48
CA ASN A 54 1.50 -18.81 -2.19
C ASN A 54 0.29 -17.98 -1.72
N ASP A 55 -0.46 -17.43 -2.68
CA ASP A 55 -1.50 -16.43 -2.43
C ASP A 55 -2.89 -16.99 -2.71
N TYR A 56 -3.05 -17.74 -3.82
CA TYR A 56 -4.35 -18.19 -4.31
C TYR A 56 -4.33 -19.66 -4.69
N THR A 57 -5.44 -20.34 -4.41
CA THR A 57 -5.59 -21.79 -4.62
C THR A 57 -6.87 -22.16 -5.35
N GLY A 58 -7.73 -21.18 -5.63
CA GLY A 58 -9.10 -21.36 -6.12
C GLY A 58 -10.11 -21.52 -4.99
N ALA A 59 -9.74 -21.18 -3.75
CA ALA A 59 -10.55 -21.42 -2.57
C ALA A 59 -11.89 -20.67 -2.66
N GLY A 60 -12.99 -21.36 -2.34
CA GLY A 60 -14.32 -20.77 -2.40
C GLY A 60 -14.94 -20.68 -3.80
N ILE A 61 -14.20 -21.03 -4.86
CA ILE A 61 -14.71 -21.07 -6.23
C ILE A 61 -15.27 -22.45 -6.56
N VAL A 62 -16.45 -22.50 -7.19
CA VAL A 62 -17.11 -23.73 -7.59
C VAL A 62 -17.04 -23.94 -9.11
N VAL A 63 -16.47 -25.08 -9.52
CA VAL A 63 -16.30 -25.47 -10.93
C VAL A 63 -17.20 -26.65 -11.27
N GLY A 64 -18.12 -26.44 -12.20
CA GLY A 64 -18.99 -27.48 -12.75
C GLY A 64 -18.36 -28.18 -13.95
N VAL A 65 -18.20 -29.50 -13.86
CA VAL A 65 -17.61 -30.34 -14.93
C VAL A 65 -18.72 -31.05 -15.69
N VAL A 66 -19.02 -30.59 -16.92
CA VAL A 66 -19.96 -31.28 -17.83
C VAL A 66 -19.21 -32.31 -18.66
N ASP A 67 -19.43 -33.59 -18.37
CA ASP A 67 -18.73 -34.69 -19.05
C ASP A 67 -19.44 -36.06 -18.92
N ASP A 68 -18.73 -37.17 -19.14
CA ASP A 68 -19.20 -38.57 -19.02
C ASP A 68 -19.39 -39.06 -17.58
N GLY A 69 -19.02 -38.21 -16.60
CA GLY A 69 -19.15 -38.38 -15.16
C GLY A 69 -17.83 -38.14 -14.43
N VAL A 70 -17.92 -37.75 -13.16
CA VAL A 70 -16.73 -37.55 -12.31
C VAL A 70 -16.76 -38.54 -11.16
N GLN A 71 -15.70 -39.33 -10.99
CA GLN A 71 -15.59 -40.23 -9.85
C GLN A 71 -15.31 -39.43 -8.58
N HIS A 72 -16.36 -38.88 -7.96
CA HIS A 72 -16.27 -38.04 -6.76
C HIS A 72 -15.64 -38.73 -5.53
N ALA A 73 -15.50 -40.05 -5.55
CA ALA A 73 -14.86 -40.85 -4.49
C ALA A 73 -13.40 -41.21 -4.82
N HIS A 74 -12.83 -40.59 -5.86
CA HIS A 74 -11.42 -40.73 -6.19
C HIS A 74 -10.58 -40.14 -5.04
N PRO A 75 -9.52 -40.81 -4.55
CA PRO A 75 -8.73 -40.35 -3.39
C PRO A 75 -7.96 -39.04 -3.55
N ASP A 76 -8.10 -38.39 -4.70
CA ASP A 76 -7.37 -37.19 -5.11
C ASP A 76 -8.36 -36.11 -5.57
N LEU A 77 -9.65 -36.31 -5.26
CA LEU A 77 -10.76 -35.42 -5.61
C LEU A 77 -11.79 -35.33 -4.47
N ASP A 78 -11.85 -36.31 -3.57
CA ASP A 78 -12.95 -36.47 -2.62
C ASP A 78 -12.99 -35.39 -1.53
N GLY A 79 -11.86 -34.78 -1.21
CA GLY A 79 -11.74 -33.60 -0.35
C GLY A 79 -12.24 -32.32 -1.02
N ASN A 80 -12.18 -32.24 -2.35
CA ASN A 80 -12.55 -31.05 -3.13
C ASN A 80 -13.91 -31.16 -3.83
N TYR A 81 -14.70 -32.21 -3.60
CA TYR A 81 -15.92 -32.47 -4.37
C TYR A 81 -17.22 -32.24 -3.58
N ASP A 82 -18.17 -31.50 -4.16
CA ASP A 82 -19.51 -31.29 -3.59
C ASP A 82 -20.58 -32.14 -4.30
N THR A 83 -20.85 -33.33 -3.74
CA THR A 83 -21.90 -34.24 -4.21
C THR A 83 -23.33 -33.71 -4.06
N SER A 84 -23.57 -32.65 -3.28
CA SER A 84 -24.94 -32.16 -3.03
C SER A 84 -25.55 -31.44 -4.23
N ARG A 85 -24.70 -31.02 -5.17
CA ARG A 85 -25.05 -30.25 -6.38
C ARG A 85 -24.93 -31.06 -7.67
N ASP A 86 -24.53 -32.32 -7.56
CA ASP A 86 -24.39 -33.24 -8.68
C ASP A 86 -25.69 -33.42 -9.46
N TYR A 87 -25.54 -33.64 -10.75
CA TYR A 87 -26.66 -34.03 -11.59
C TYR A 87 -26.25 -34.96 -12.73
N ASP A 88 -26.98 -36.06 -12.87
CA ASP A 88 -26.85 -37.02 -13.97
C ASP A 88 -28.02 -36.89 -14.92
N ALA A 89 -27.80 -36.24 -16.07
CA ALA A 89 -28.83 -36.06 -17.10
C ALA A 89 -29.22 -37.37 -17.79
N VAL A 90 -28.42 -38.44 -17.68
CA VAL A 90 -28.74 -39.77 -18.24
C VAL A 90 -29.87 -40.42 -17.43
N THR A 91 -29.83 -40.30 -16.10
CA THR A 91 -30.75 -40.96 -15.18
C THR A 91 -31.76 -40.02 -14.51
N GLY A 92 -31.51 -38.71 -14.52
CA GLY A 92 -32.22 -37.70 -13.75
C GLY A 92 -31.89 -37.74 -12.25
N GLY A 93 -30.75 -38.32 -11.87
CA GLY A 93 -30.28 -38.48 -10.49
C GLY A 93 -29.38 -37.34 -10.00
N GLN A 94 -29.03 -37.38 -8.71
CA GLN A 94 -28.10 -36.43 -8.05
C GLN A 94 -26.73 -37.07 -7.77
N ASP A 95 -26.30 -37.98 -8.64
CA ASP A 95 -25.02 -38.67 -8.54
C ASP A 95 -24.42 -38.71 -9.93
N ALA A 96 -23.42 -37.86 -10.17
CA ALA A 96 -22.77 -37.73 -11.46
C ALA A 96 -21.60 -38.72 -11.63
N ALA A 97 -21.45 -39.68 -10.72
CA ALA A 97 -20.41 -40.69 -10.83
C ALA A 97 -20.54 -41.53 -12.11
N PRO A 98 -19.42 -41.86 -12.76
CA PRO A 98 -19.43 -42.76 -13.90
C PRO A 98 -19.92 -44.14 -13.48
N THR A 99 -20.80 -44.72 -14.29
CA THR A 99 -21.38 -46.05 -14.02
C THR A 99 -20.48 -47.15 -14.59
N ALA A 100 -20.40 -48.31 -13.93
CA ALA A 100 -19.51 -49.42 -14.29
C ALA A 100 -19.86 -50.16 -15.61
N LEU A 101 -19.95 -49.43 -16.73
CA LEU A 101 -19.95 -50.00 -18.07
C LEU A 101 -18.51 -50.13 -18.54
N SER A 102 -18.18 -51.33 -19.03
CA SER A 102 -16.82 -51.73 -19.38
C SER A 102 -16.19 -50.87 -20.49
N GLY A 103 -15.15 -50.11 -20.17
CA GLY A 103 -14.22 -49.48 -21.13
C GLY A 103 -13.74 -48.09 -20.70
N SER A 104 -12.65 -47.61 -21.31
CA SER A 104 -12.05 -46.27 -21.13
C SER A 104 -12.93 -45.09 -21.60
N GLN A 105 -14.24 -45.30 -21.77
CA GLN A 105 -15.21 -44.37 -22.34
C GLN A 105 -16.00 -43.58 -21.26
N GLN A 106 -15.65 -43.75 -19.98
CA GLN A 106 -16.27 -43.04 -18.84
C GLN A 106 -15.22 -42.46 -17.87
N ALA A 107 -13.97 -42.33 -18.32
CA ALA A 107 -12.86 -41.81 -17.52
C ALA A 107 -12.55 -40.34 -17.82
N HIS A 108 -13.22 -39.76 -18.83
CA HIS A 108 -12.87 -38.46 -19.36
C HIS A 108 -13.16 -37.35 -18.35
N GLY A 109 -14.36 -37.33 -17.76
CA GLY A 109 -14.73 -36.34 -16.74
C GLY A 109 -13.88 -36.39 -15.48
N THR A 110 -13.43 -37.59 -15.07
CA THR A 110 -12.53 -37.73 -13.91
C THR A 110 -11.15 -37.12 -14.21
N ALA A 111 -10.57 -37.41 -15.37
CA ALA A 111 -9.30 -36.82 -15.81
C ALA A 111 -9.38 -35.29 -15.98
N VAL A 112 -10.50 -34.78 -16.48
CA VAL A 112 -10.81 -33.35 -16.56
C VAL A 112 -10.85 -32.72 -15.16
N ALA A 113 -11.57 -33.33 -14.22
CA ALA A 113 -11.68 -32.84 -12.85
C ALA A 113 -10.32 -32.77 -12.13
N GLY A 114 -9.44 -33.76 -12.34
CA GLY A 114 -8.10 -33.77 -11.75
C GLY A 114 -7.21 -32.61 -12.21
N LEU A 115 -7.36 -32.17 -13.47
CA LEU A 115 -6.60 -31.01 -13.96
C LEU A 115 -7.05 -29.70 -13.33
N ILE A 116 -8.33 -29.61 -12.97
CA ILE A 116 -8.89 -28.41 -12.34
C ILE A 116 -8.45 -28.37 -10.88
N ALA A 117 -8.79 -29.40 -10.10
CA ALA A 117 -8.72 -29.34 -8.64
C ALA A 117 -8.41 -30.69 -7.97
N ALA A 118 -7.51 -31.50 -8.55
CA ALA A 118 -6.89 -32.56 -7.76
C ALA A 118 -6.23 -31.99 -6.50
N GLU A 119 -6.27 -32.74 -5.41
CA GLU A 119 -5.87 -32.29 -4.09
C GLU A 119 -4.34 -32.05 -4.02
N ARG A 120 -3.91 -31.27 -3.03
CA ARG A 120 -2.49 -31.07 -2.71
C ARG A 120 -2.19 -31.70 -1.35
N ASP A 121 -2.31 -33.02 -1.27
CA ASP A 121 -2.29 -33.78 -0.01
C ASP A 121 -1.08 -34.73 0.12
N GLY A 122 -0.21 -34.76 -0.89
CA GLY A 122 0.96 -35.64 -0.99
C GLY A 122 0.69 -36.94 -1.73
N VAL A 123 -0.47 -37.12 -2.35
CA VAL A 123 -0.87 -38.31 -3.12
C VAL A 123 -1.10 -37.92 -4.59
N GLY A 124 -0.81 -38.82 -5.52
CA GLY A 124 -1.24 -38.64 -6.91
C GLY A 124 -0.68 -37.40 -7.59
N VAL A 125 -1.58 -36.58 -8.12
CA VAL A 125 -1.33 -35.36 -8.92
C VAL A 125 -1.85 -34.13 -8.17
N VAL A 126 -1.59 -32.93 -8.67
CA VAL A 126 -2.19 -31.69 -8.14
C VAL A 126 -2.95 -30.95 -9.24
N GLY A 127 -4.10 -30.37 -8.89
CA GLY A 127 -4.88 -29.52 -9.80
C GLY A 127 -4.28 -28.13 -9.95
N VAL A 128 -4.64 -27.42 -11.02
CA VAL A 128 -4.26 -26.00 -11.20
C VAL A 128 -4.79 -25.14 -10.03
N ALA A 129 -6.04 -25.35 -9.67
CA ALA A 129 -6.74 -24.71 -8.56
C ALA A 129 -7.12 -25.76 -7.52
N TYR A 130 -6.12 -26.32 -6.84
CA TYR A 130 -6.28 -27.42 -5.88
C TYR A 130 -7.13 -27.07 -4.64
N GLY A 131 -7.53 -25.81 -4.44
CA GLY A 131 -8.47 -25.38 -3.40
C GLY A 131 -9.91 -25.18 -3.89
N ALA A 132 -10.17 -25.31 -5.19
CA ALA A 132 -11.49 -25.14 -5.78
C ALA A 132 -12.42 -26.33 -5.50
N THR A 133 -13.73 -26.05 -5.44
CA THR A 133 -14.76 -27.08 -5.25
C THR A 133 -15.27 -27.58 -6.61
N LEU A 134 -15.31 -28.90 -6.79
CA LEU A 134 -15.81 -29.57 -7.99
C LEU A 134 -17.27 -30.00 -7.84
N VAL A 135 -18.05 -29.86 -8.91
CA VAL A 135 -19.41 -30.42 -9.06
C VAL A 135 -19.49 -31.17 -10.38
N GLY A 136 -20.09 -32.35 -10.39
CA GLY A 136 -20.24 -33.17 -11.59
C GLY A 136 -21.58 -33.02 -12.28
N TYR A 137 -21.52 -32.86 -13.60
CA TYR A 137 -22.68 -32.83 -14.48
C TYR A 137 -22.52 -33.88 -15.58
N ARG A 138 -23.24 -34.99 -15.44
CA ARG A 138 -23.04 -36.18 -16.29
C ARG A 138 -24.01 -36.21 -17.49
N MET A 139 -23.46 -36.44 -18.68
CA MET A 139 -24.21 -36.79 -19.89
C MET A 139 -23.63 -38.02 -20.62
N SER A 140 -24.40 -38.57 -21.55
CA SER A 140 -24.01 -39.71 -22.38
C SER A 140 -23.61 -39.29 -23.79
N TYR A 141 -22.43 -39.74 -24.24
CA TYR A 141 -21.94 -39.57 -25.61
C TYR A 141 -22.32 -40.73 -26.55
N ASP A 142 -22.86 -41.83 -26.02
CA ASP A 142 -23.31 -43.01 -26.78
C ASP A 142 -24.81 -42.95 -27.16
N GLY A 143 -25.47 -41.82 -26.87
CA GLY A 143 -26.88 -41.58 -27.20
C GLY A 143 -27.86 -42.30 -26.29
N VAL A 144 -27.42 -42.69 -25.09
CA VAL A 144 -28.23 -43.28 -24.03
C VAL A 144 -28.82 -42.16 -23.16
N GLY A 145 -30.05 -42.35 -22.66
CA GLY A 145 -30.72 -41.35 -21.81
C GLY A 145 -31.78 -40.54 -22.56
N PRO A 146 -32.35 -39.50 -21.91
CA PRO A 146 -33.33 -38.62 -22.55
C PRO A 146 -32.68 -37.81 -23.69
N PRO A 147 -33.47 -37.37 -24.69
CA PRO A 147 -32.98 -36.39 -25.66
C PRO A 147 -32.68 -35.06 -24.95
N ARG A 148 -31.79 -34.23 -25.50
CA ARG A 148 -31.49 -32.87 -25.01
C ARG A 148 -30.76 -32.81 -23.65
N GLN A 149 -29.95 -33.81 -23.33
CA GLN A 149 -29.10 -33.77 -22.13
C GLN A 149 -28.18 -32.55 -22.14
N GLU A 150 -27.66 -32.20 -23.32
CA GLU A 150 -26.69 -31.11 -23.47
C GLU A 150 -27.25 -29.74 -23.03
N VAL A 151 -28.52 -29.43 -23.32
CA VAL A 151 -29.13 -28.14 -22.94
C VAL A 151 -29.62 -28.16 -21.49
N ASP A 152 -30.08 -29.30 -20.97
CA ASP A 152 -30.42 -29.45 -19.54
C ASP A 152 -29.19 -29.18 -18.65
N LEU A 153 -28.01 -29.65 -19.06
CA LEU A 153 -26.77 -29.38 -18.35
C LEU A 153 -26.32 -27.92 -18.49
N LEU A 154 -26.39 -27.34 -19.69
CA LEU A 154 -26.10 -25.90 -19.87
C LEU A 154 -27.00 -25.00 -19.02
N GLU A 155 -28.30 -25.32 -18.90
CA GLU A 155 -29.25 -24.53 -18.08
C GLU A 155 -28.89 -24.56 -16.59
N ARG A 156 -28.24 -25.64 -16.11
CA ARG A 156 -27.83 -25.81 -14.71
C ARG A 156 -26.51 -25.12 -14.39
N GLN A 157 -25.68 -24.84 -15.39
CA GLN A 157 -24.37 -24.22 -15.18
C GLN A 157 -24.46 -22.79 -14.59
N VAL A 158 -25.63 -22.14 -14.62
CA VAL A 158 -25.88 -20.89 -13.88
C VAL A 158 -25.63 -21.02 -12.37
N GLU A 159 -25.66 -22.24 -11.83
CA GLU A 159 -25.47 -22.47 -10.41
C GLU A 159 -23.99 -22.33 -9.99
N VAL A 160 -23.03 -22.54 -10.90
CA VAL A 160 -21.58 -22.57 -10.60
C VAL A 160 -20.86 -21.29 -11.04
N ASP A 161 -19.68 -21.05 -10.48
CA ASP A 161 -18.85 -19.91 -10.89
C ASP A 161 -18.26 -20.14 -12.27
N ILE A 162 -17.76 -21.35 -12.51
CA ILE A 162 -17.07 -21.73 -13.73
C ILE A 162 -17.69 -23.01 -14.31
N ALA A 163 -17.93 -22.98 -15.61
CA ALA A 163 -18.57 -24.05 -16.37
C ALA A 163 -17.57 -24.67 -17.35
N ASN A 164 -16.92 -25.77 -16.95
CA ASN A 164 -15.98 -26.50 -17.81
C ASN A 164 -16.74 -27.42 -18.78
N ASN A 165 -16.54 -27.20 -20.07
CA ASN A 165 -17.17 -27.96 -21.15
C ASN A 165 -16.11 -28.54 -22.10
N SER A 166 -15.52 -29.68 -21.71
CA SER A 166 -14.48 -30.40 -22.48
C SER A 166 -15.04 -31.25 -23.63
N TRP A 167 -16.10 -30.79 -24.30
CA TRP A 167 -16.84 -31.48 -25.33
C TRP A 167 -17.21 -30.56 -26.50
N SER A 168 -17.54 -31.12 -27.66
CA SER A 168 -17.99 -30.34 -28.81
C SER A 168 -18.91 -31.12 -29.74
N PHE A 169 -19.63 -30.38 -30.61
CA PHE A 169 -20.21 -30.96 -31.81
C PHE A 169 -19.12 -31.14 -32.88
N THR A 170 -19.28 -32.13 -33.75
CA THR A 170 -18.29 -32.49 -34.78
C THR A 170 -18.79 -32.28 -36.20
N SER A 171 -20.06 -31.89 -36.37
CA SER A 171 -20.65 -31.64 -37.69
C SER A 171 -20.70 -30.14 -37.93
N PRO A 172 -19.97 -29.60 -38.92
CA PRO A 172 -19.95 -28.17 -39.22
C PRO A 172 -21.35 -27.59 -39.39
N PHE A 173 -21.60 -26.46 -38.75
CA PHE A 173 -22.83 -25.67 -38.77
C PHE A 173 -24.10 -26.40 -38.25
N ALA A 174 -23.94 -27.51 -37.53
CA ALA A 174 -25.07 -28.29 -37.06
C ALA A 174 -25.78 -27.60 -35.89
N ASP A 175 -25.02 -27.04 -34.95
CA ASP A 175 -25.44 -26.41 -33.69
C ASP A 175 -25.88 -24.94 -33.83
N ASN A 176 -26.36 -24.58 -35.02
CA ASN A 176 -26.78 -23.24 -35.38
C ASN A 176 -27.91 -22.67 -34.50
N PHE A 177 -27.60 -21.64 -33.70
CA PHE A 177 -28.53 -20.96 -32.79
C PHE A 177 -29.72 -20.28 -33.47
N LEU A 178 -29.65 -20.02 -34.78
CA LEU A 178 -30.79 -19.50 -35.55
C LEU A 178 -31.87 -20.55 -35.78
N ARG A 179 -31.59 -21.83 -35.50
CA ARG A 179 -32.55 -22.93 -35.59
C ARG A 179 -33.22 -23.15 -34.25
N SER A 180 -34.52 -23.40 -34.28
CA SER A 180 -35.35 -23.61 -33.08
C SER A 180 -34.90 -24.75 -32.16
N TYR A 181 -34.07 -25.68 -32.64
CA TYR A 181 -33.50 -26.71 -31.78
C TYR A 181 -32.42 -26.16 -30.86
N PHE A 182 -31.50 -25.35 -31.41
CA PHE A 182 -30.31 -24.85 -30.71
C PHE A 182 -30.49 -23.46 -30.10
N SER A 183 -31.59 -22.76 -30.39
CA SER A 183 -31.91 -21.50 -29.73
C SER A 183 -32.03 -21.62 -28.21
N ALA A 184 -32.36 -22.81 -27.69
CA ALA A 184 -32.41 -23.08 -26.26
C ALA A 184 -31.01 -23.15 -25.62
N HIS A 185 -30.02 -23.70 -26.34
CA HIS A 185 -28.62 -23.72 -25.89
C HIS A 185 -28.06 -22.31 -25.74
N HIS A 186 -28.30 -21.44 -26.73
CA HIS A 186 -27.90 -20.04 -26.63
C HIS A 186 -28.60 -19.34 -25.46
N ALA A 187 -29.91 -19.60 -25.26
CA ALA A 187 -30.62 -19.03 -24.12
C ALA A 187 -30.06 -19.50 -22.77
N ALA A 188 -29.57 -20.74 -22.67
CA ALA A 188 -28.92 -21.24 -21.47
C ALA A 188 -27.57 -20.55 -21.20
N LEU A 189 -26.74 -20.37 -22.23
CA LEU A 189 -25.48 -19.60 -22.12
C LEU A 189 -25.76 -18.16 -21.68
N VAL A 190 -26.70 -17.48 -22.34
CA VAL A 190 -27.11 -16.11 -22.00
C VAL A 190 -27.62 -16.04 -20.55
N ASN A 191 -28.41 -17.02 -20.10
CA ASN A 191 -28.87 -17.08 -18.72
C ASN A 191 -27.70 -17.23 -17.73
N GLY A 192 -26.74 -18.10 -18.02
CA GLY A 192 -25.55 -18.29 -17.18
C GLY A 192 -24.72 -17.02 -17.04
N VAL A 193 -24.42 -16.32 -18.14
CA VAL A 193 -23.64 -15.06 -18.08
C VAL A 193 -24.44 -13.87 -17.53
N SER A 194 -25.78 -13.94 -17.50
CA SER A 194 -26.63 -12.85 -16.98
C SER A 194 -26.97 -13.01 -15.50
N GLU A 195 -27.16 -14.24 -15.02
CA GLU A 195 -27.72 -14.52 -13.69
C GLU A 195 -26.74 -15.29 -12.79
N GLY A 196 -25.73 -15.94 -13.36
CA GLY A 196 -24.72 -16.66 -12.60
C GLY A 196 -23.92 -15.70 -11.72
N ARG A 197 -23.40 -16.19 -10.60
CA ARG A 197 -22.55 -15.41 -9.67
C ARG A 197 -23.17 -14.07 -9.27
N ASP A 198 -24.45 -14.09 -8.89
CA ASP A 198 -25.24 -12.90 -8.50
C ASP A 198 -25.25 -11.77 -9.56
N GLY A 199 -25.14 -12.12 -10.84
CA GLY A 199 -25.17 -11.20 -11.98
C GLY A 199 -23.81 -10.91 -12.61
N LEU A 200 -22.71 -11.33 -11.97
CA LEU A 200 -21.36 -11.24 -12.55
C LEU A 200 -21.18 -12.18 -13.75
N GLY A 201 -21.98 -13.24 -13.81
CA GLY A 201 -22.01 -14.21 -14.89
C GLY A 201 -21.11 -15.42 -14.65
N THR A 202 -21.64 -16.61 -14.91
CA THR A 202 -20.84 -17.85 -14.96
C THR A 202 -19.83 -17.78 -16.09
N VAL A 203 -18.57 -18.15 -15.83
CA VAL A 203 -17.53 -18.22 -16.87
C VAL A 203 -17.61 -19.57 -17.58
N PHE A 204 -18.06 -19.58 -18.85
CA PHE A 204 -18.10 -20.79 -19.66
C PHE A 204 -16.78 -21.03 -20.39
N VAL A 205 -16.15 -22.17 -20.16
CA VAL A 205 -14.90 -22.56 -20.82
C VAL A 205 -15.15 -23.77 -21.72
N PHE A 206 -14.84 -23.66 -23.00
CA PHE A 206 -15.12 -24.67 -24.03
C PHE A 206 -13.86 -25.12 -24.75
N ALA A 207 -13.77 -26.42 -25.00
CA ALA A 207 -12.74 -26.98 -25.85
C ALA A 207 -12.91 -26.48 -27.30
N ALA A 208 -11.84 -25.99 -27.95
CA ALA A 208 -11.89 -25.57 -29.36
C ALA A 208 -12.14 -26.74 -30.35
N GLY A 209 -11.83 -27.98 -29.96
CA GLY A 209 -12.10 -29.20 -30.73
C GLY A 209 -10.85 -29.83 -31.34
N ASN A 210 -10.98 -31.08 -31.79
CA ASN A 210 -9.85 -31.94 -32.19
C ASN A 210 -9.86 -32.35 -33.68
N SER A 211 -10.43 -31.51 -34.55
CA SER A 211 -10.79 -31.87 -35.93
C SER A 211 -9.97 -31.15 -37.02
N ARG A 212 -8.85 -30.51 -36.67
CA ARG A 212 -7.96 -29.79 -37.60
C ARG A 212 -7.63 -30.57 -38.87
N GLU A 213 -7.27 -31.85 -38.73
CA GLU A 213 -6.89 -32.71 -39.85
C GLU A 213 -8.03 -32.94 -40.86
N THR A 214 -9.28 -32.65 -40.50
CA THR A 214 -10.44 -32.72 -41.41
C THR A 214 -10.76 -31.40 -42.11
N GLY A 215 -10.07 -30.31 -41.72
CA GLY A 215 -10.32 -28.95 -42.18
C GLY A 215 -11.52 -28.30 -41.49
N ASP A 216 -11.74 -28.64 -40.22
CA ASP A 216 -12.74 -28.02 -39.36
C ASP A 216 -12.24 -26.67 -38.83
N ASN A 217 -13.16 -25.84 -38.35
CA ASN A 217 -12.87 -24.52 -37.78
C ASN A 217 -13.82 -24.25 -36.60
N VAL A 218 -13.33 -23.60 -35.54
CA VAL A 218 -14.14 -23.26 -34.35
C VAL A 218 -15.39 -22.47 -34.72
N ASN A 219 -15.29 -21.58 -35.72
CA ASN A 219 -16.40 -20.78 -36.22
C ASN A 219 -17.49 -21.59 -36.95
N TYR A 220 -17.34 -22.91 -37.05
CA TYR A 220 -18.39 -23.78 -37.59
C TYR A 220 -19.34 -24.28 -36.50
N HIS A 221 -19.07 -23.96 -35.24
CA HIS A 221 -19.78 -24.50 -34.09
C HIS A 221 -20.18 -23.37 -33.16
N ASN A 222 -21.50 -23.11 -33.11
CA ASN A 222 -22.08 -21.98 -32.41
C ASN A 222 -21.91 -22.04 -30.88
N LEU A 223 -21.74 -23.23 -30.30
CA LEU A 223 -21.42 -23.37 -28.88
C LEU A 223 -19.99 -22.96 -28.56
N GLN A 224 -19.04 -23.22 -29.46
CA GLN A 224 -17.63 -22.92 -29.25
C GLN A 224 -17.30 -21.47 -29.63
N ASN A 225 -18.00 -20.90 -30.61
CA ASN A 225 -17.77 -19.51 -31.04
C ASN A 225 -18.72 -18.49 -30.39
N ALA A 226 -19.57 -18.91 -29.45
CA ALA A 226 -20.42 -17.99 -28.72
C ALA A 226 -19.56 -16.99 -27.94
N ARG A 227 -19.87 -15.69 -28.03
CA ARG A 227 -19.15 -14.64 -27.28
C ARG A 227 -19.25 -14.83 -25.76
N GLU A 228 -20.28 -15.54 -25.29
CA GLU A 228 -20.42 -15.95 -23.89
C GLU A 228 -19.37 -16.97 -23.41
N THR A 229 -18.56 -17.54 -24.30
CA THR A 229 -17.66 -18.66 -23.99
C THR A 229 -16.19 -18.32 -24.25
N VAL A 230 -15.32 -18.91 -23.43
CA VAL A 230 -13.86 -18.94 -23.62
C VAL A 230 -13.52 -20.20 -24.42
N ALA A 231 -13.20 -20.07 -25.70
CA ALA A 231 -12.75 -21.18 -26.53
C ALA A 231 -11.24 -21.42 -26.38
N VAL A 232 -10.87 -22.67 -26.05
CA VAL A 232 -9.50 -23.03 -25.64
C VAL A 232 -8.82 -23.98 -26.63
N ALA A 233 -7.70 -23.52 -27.20
CA ALA A 233 -6.83 -24.31 -28.08
C ALA A 233 -5.81 -25.17 -27.31
N ALA A 234 -5.17 -26.11 -28.00
CA ALA A 234 -4.17 -27.01 -27.43
C ALA A 234 -2.76 -26.73 -27.97
N VAL A 235 -1.80 -26.54 -27.06
CA VAL A 235 -0.36 -26.38 -27.32
C VAL A 235 0.39 -27.51 -26.66
N ASP A 236 1.37 -28.11 -27.33
CA ASP A 236 2.16 -29.19 -26.75
C ASP A 236 3.39 -28.72 -25.96
N HIS A 237 4.04 -29.66 -25.27
CA HIS A 237 5.19 -29.39 -24.39
C HIS A 237 6.42 -28.79 -25.10
N THR A 238 6.42 -28.70 -26.43
CA THR A 238 7.49 -28.07 -27.22
C THR A 238 7.18 -26.62 -27.59
N GLY A 239 5.96 -26.14 -27.33
CA GLY A 239 5.48 -24.82 -27.74
C GLY A 239 4.86 -24.80 -29.13
N ASP A 240 4.68 -25.96 -29.77
CA ASP A 240 4.00 -26.09 -31.05
C ASP A 240 2.48 -26.29 -30.83
N VAL A 241 1.68 -25.73 -31.74
CA VAL A 241 0.24 -25.99 -31.78
C VAL A 241 -0.01 -27.48 -32.00
N ALA A 242 -0.81 -28.11 -31.15
CA ALA A 242 -1.09 -29.53 -31.25
C ALA A 242 -1.75 -29.86 -32.60
N TYR A 243 -1.31 -30.96 -33.23
CA TYR A 243 -1.69 -31.28 -34.62
C TYR A 243 -3.22 -31.43 -34.85
N TYR A 244 -3.97 -31.75 -33.79
CA TYR A 244 -5.42 -31.92 -33.81
C TYR A 244 -6.18 -30.63 -33.45
N SER A 245 -5.54 -29.63 -32.83
CA SER A 245 -6.20 -28.43 -32.29
C SER A 245 -6.92 -27.68 -33.40
N THR A 246 -8.25 -27.56 -33.27
CA THR A 246 -9.09 -26.92 -34.29
C THR A 246 -8.88 -25.40 -34.19
N PRO A 247 -8.48 -24.73 -35.27
CA PRO A 247 -8.26 -23.29 -35.26
C PRO A 247 -9.55 -22.53 -35.57
N GLY A 248 -9.55 -21.22 -35.33
CA GLY A 248 -10.64 -20.33 -35.69
C GLY A 248 -10.54 -18.98 -35.00
N ALA A 249 -11.20 -17.97 -35.56
CA ALA A 249 -11.07 -16.60 -35.08
C ALA A 249 -11.75 -16.34 -33.72
N ALA A 250 -12.51 -17.31 -33.20
CA ALA A 250 -13.21 -17.22 -31.92
C ALA A 250 -12.39 -17.79 -30.75
N ILE A 251 -11.21 -18.36 -31.01
CA ILE A 251 -10.32 -18.84 -29.95
C ILE A 251 -9.85 -17.64 -29.14
N LEU A 252 -9.94 -17.74 -27.81
CA LEU A 252 -9.43 -16.70 -26.92
C LEU A 252 -7.98 -16.97 -26.53
N VAL A 253 -7.70 -18.18 -26.04
CA VAL A 253 -6.38 -18.58 -25.55
C VAL A 253 -6.09 -20.05 -25.88
N GLY A 254 -4.81 -20.41 -25.89
CA GLY A 254 -4.32 -21.78 -25.87
C GLY A 254 -3.88 -22.22 -24.48
N ALA A 255 -3.90 -23.53 -24.22
CA ALA A 255 -3.36 -24.13 -23.01
C ALA A 255 -2.57 -25.42 -23.31
N PRO A 256 -1.69 -25.84 -22.38
CA PRO A 256 -0.96 -27.10 -22.49
C PRO A 256 -1.87 -28.31 -22.73
N SER A 257 -1.47 -29.20 -23.64
CA SER A 257 -2.12 -30.48 -23.89
C SER A 257 -1.17 -31.50 -24.53
N SER A 258 -1.68 -32.68 -24.90
CA SER A 258 -0.89 -33.72 -25.54
C SER A 258 -0.39 -33.32 -26.92
N GLY A 259 0.80 -33.79 -27.26
CA GLY A 259 1.46 -33.56 -28.54
C GLY A 259 2.92 -34.01 -28.48
N ALA A 260 3.59 -34.06 -29.63
CA ALA A 260 4.96 -34.58 -29.76
C ALA A 260 5.24 -35.95 -29.07
N GLY A 261 4.20 -36.77 -28.84
CA GLY A 261 4.30 -38.08 -28.19
C GLY A 261 4.18 -38.08 -26.66
N VAL A 262 3.87 -36.93 -26.06
CA VAL A 262 3.69 -36.72 -24.61
C VAL A 262 2.22 -36.38 -24.33
N GLY A 263 1.67 -36.92 -23.24
CA GLY A 263 0.32 -36.61 -22.76
C GLY A 263 0.34 -35.73 -21.51
N ILE A 264 -0.85 -35.51 -20.95
CA ILE A 264 -1.06 -34.81 -19.70
C ILE A 264 -1.22 -35.82 -18.56
N VAL A 265 -0.54 -35.53 -17.45
CA VAL A 265 -0.62 -36.32 -16.21
C VAL A 265 -1.76 -35.78 -15.35
N THR A 266 -2.73 -36.64 -15.02
CA THR A 266 -3.92 -36.29 -14.22
C THR A 266 -4.54 -37.55 -13.59
N THR A 267 -5.61 -37.40 -12.82
CA THR A 267 -6.42 -38.50 -12.26
C THR A 267 -7.04 -39.38 -13.35
N ASP A 268 -7.37 -40.61 -12.98
CA ASP A 268 -8.04 -41.60 -13.83
C ASP A 268 -9.08 -42.33 -12.97
N LEU A 269 -9.92 -43.19 -13.56
CA LEU A 269 -10.85 -43.97 -12.74
C LEU A 269 -10.08 -44.91 -11.80
N SER A 270 -10.40 -44.84 -10.51
CA SER A 270 -9.81 -45.74 -9.54
C SER A 270 -10.23 -47.19 -9.78
N GLY A 271 -9.24 -48.09 -9.70
CA GLY A 271 -9.41 -49.52 -9.92
C GLY A 271 -8.85 -50.05 -11.24
N ALA A 272 -8.17 -51.20 -11.16
CA ALA A 272 -7.34 -51.73 -12.24
C ALA A 272 -8.09 -51.92 -13.58
N GLY A 273 -7.73 -51.12 -14.58
CA GLY A 273 -8.26 -51.18 -15.94
C GLY A 273 -9.66 -50.60 -16.11
N ALA A 274 -10.11 -49.77 -15.15
CA ALA A 274 -11.37 -49.05 -15.23
C ALA A 274 -11.30 -47.88 -16.23
N GLY A 275 -10.17 -47.17 -16.30
CA GLY A 275 -9.99 -45.99 -17.15
C GLY A 275 -8.91 -46.13 -18.23
N TYR A 276 -8.14 -45.06 -18.44
CA TYR A 276 -7.07 -45.02 -19.45
C TYR A 276 -5.88 -45.93 -19.09
N SER A 277 -5.70 -46.18 -17.80
CA SER A 277 -4.52 -46.81 -17.20
C SER A 277 -4.93 -47.97 -16.28
N ALA A 278 -3.92 -48.67 -15.76
CA ALA A 278 -4.13 -49.70 -14.74
C ALA A 278 -4.17 -49.16 -13.29
N GLY A 279 -3.79 -47.89 -13.08
CA GLY A 279 -3.82 -47.21 -11.79
C GLY A 279 -4.81 -46.05 -11.79
N ASP A 280 -4.82 -45.31 -10.69
CA ASP A 280 -5.78 -44.23 -10.42
C ASP A 280 -5.35 -42.89 -11.09
N THR A 281 -4.28 -42.90 -11.88
CA THR A 281 -3.78 -41.74 -12.62
C THR A 281 -3.40 -42.14 -14.04
N THR A 282 -3.43 -41.20 -14.97
CA THR A 282 -3.05 -41.38 -16.37
C THR A 282 -2.00 -40.36 -16.81
N SER A 283 -1.20 -40.70 -17.82
CA SER A 283 -0.22 -39.82 -18.46
C SER A 283 -0.42 -39.66 -19.97
N VAL A 284 -1.52 -40.20 -20.49
CA VAL A 284 -1.84 -40.21 -21.93
C VAL A 284 -3.06 -39.33 -22.26
N PHE A 285 -3.62 -38.63 -21.28
CA PHE A 285 -4.75 -37.72 -21.49
C PHE A 285 -4.34 -36.53 -22.37
N GLY A 286 -5.29 -35.93 -23.08
CA GLY A 286 -4.98 -34.90 -24.07
C GLY A 286 -6.19 -34.45 -24.89
N GLY A 287 -5.92 -33.83 -26.04
CA GLY A 287 -6.95 -33.12 -26.79
C GLY A 287 -7.16 -31.70 -26.26
N THR A 288 -7.94 -30.88 -26.95
CA THR A 288 -8.42 -29.61 -26.36
C THR A 288 -9.18 -29.83 -25.05
N SER A 289 -9.67 -31.04 -24.82
CA SER A 289 -10.28 -31.51 -23.56
C SER A 289 -9.34 -31.53 -22.34
N ALA A 290 -8.01 -31.54 -22.54
CA ALA A 290 -7.05 -31.35 -21.45
C ALA A 290 -6.64 -29.87 -21.27
N ALA A 291 -6.66 -29.08 -22.35
CA ALA A 291 -6.38 -27.64 -22.30
C ALA A 291 -7.51 -26.85 -21.59
N THR A 292 -8.77 -27.22 -21.85
CA THR A 292 -9.99 -26.59 -21.29
C THR A 292 -10.02 -26.58 -19.74
N PRO A 293 -9.79 -27.71 -19.04
CA PRO A 293 -9.78 -27.70 -17.57
C PRO A 293 -8.60 -26.94 -16.98
N ILE A 294 -7.47 -26.88 -17.69
CA ILE A 294 -6.32 -26.07 -17.24
C ILE A 294 -6.72 -24.58 -17.22
N VAL A 295 -7.37 -24.08 -18.29
CA VAL A 295 -7.90 -22.71 -18.30
C VAL A 295 -8.99 -22.52 -17.26
N SER A 296 -9.87 -23.51 -17.04
CA SER A 296 -10.87 -23.43 -15.97
C SER A 296 -10.24 -23.30 -14.58
N GLY A 297 -9.13 -23.98 -14.33
CA GLY A 297 -8.35 -23.82 -13.10
C GLY A 297 -7.69 -22.43 -13.00
N VAL A 298 -7.12 -21.90 -14.08
CA VAL A 298 -6.58 -20.53 -14.09
C VAL A 298 -7.68 -19.50 -13.81
N VAL A 299 -8.88 -19.65 -14.39
CA VAL A 299 -10.03 -18.80 -14.10
C VAL A 299 -10.43 -18.90 -12.62
N ALA A 300 -10.34 -20.08 -12.00
CA ALA A 300 -10.60 -20.20 -10.57
C ALA A 300 -9.60 -19.40 -9.73
N LEU A 301 -8.32 -19.35 -10.12
CA LEU A 301 -7.31 -18.52 -9.45
C LEU A 301 -7.57 -17.02 -9.67
N ILE A 302 -7.99 -16.61 -10.88
CA ILE A 302 -8.39 -15.22 -11.18
C ILE A 302 -9.55 -14.78 -10.27
N LEU A 303 -10.58 -15.62 -10.12
CA LEU A 303 -11.75 -15.30 -9.30
C LEU A 303 -11.50 -15.41 -7.79
N ASP A 304 -10.52 -16.22 -7.36
CA ASP A 304 -10.04 -16.26 -5.97
C ASP A 304 -9.34 -14.93 -5.62
N ALA A 305 -8.50 -14.43 -6.53
CA ALA A 305 -7.83 -13.14 -6.38
C ALA A 305 -8.79 -11.95 -6.42
N ASN A 306 -9.80 -12.00 -7.28
CA ASN A 306 -10.80 -10.95 -7.36
C ASN A 306 -12.21 -11.52 -7.62
N PRO A 307 -13.01 -11.76 -6.57
CA PRO A 307 -14.35 -12.33 -6.72
C PRO A 307 -15.35 -11.34 -7.34
N SER A 308 -15.00 -10.06 -7.47
CA SER A 308 -15.89 -9.03 -8.02
C SER A 308 -15.88 -8.96 -9.54
N LEU A 309 -15.00 -9.71 -10.22
CA LEU A 309 -14.91 -9.71 -11.67
C LEU A 309 -16.16 -10.30 -12.32
N GLY A 310 -16.66 -9.63 -13.35
CA GLY A 310 -17.64 -10.16 -14.29
C GLY A 310 -17.01 -11.13 -15.29
N TYR A 311 -17.84 -11.90 -16.00
CA TYR A 311 -17.34 -12.88 -16.97
C TYR A 311 -16.56 -12.24 -18.13
N ARG A 312 -16.86 -10.98 -18.50
CA ARG A 312 -16.13 -10.24 -19.54
C ARG A 312 -14.75 -9.80 -19.04
N ASP A 313 -14.66 -9.32 -17.80
CA ASP A 313 -13.36 -9.01 -17.17
C ASP A 313 -12.41 -10.22 -17.23
N VAL A 314 -12.92 -11.41 -16.93
CA VAL A 314 -12.13 -12.65 -17.01
C VAL A 314 -11.65 -12.93 -18.45
N GLN A 315 -12.50 -12.74 -19.45
CA GLN A 315 -12.09 -12.91 -20.85
C GLN A 315 -11.02 -11.92 -21.26
N GLU A 316 -11.15 -10.67 -20.80
CA GLU A 316 -10.20 -9.61 -21.08
C GLU A 316 -8.84 -9.86 -20.40
N ILE A 317 -8.84 -10.17 -19.10
CA ILE A 317 -7.63 -10.55 -18.37
C ILE A 317 -6.91 -11.70 -19.07
N LEU A 318 -7.63 -12.73 -19.53
CA LEU A 318 -7.03 -13.84 -20.28
C LEU A 318 -6.41 -13.39 -21.61
N ALA A 319 -7.01 -12.41 -22.30
CA ALA A 319 -6.47 -11.85 -23.54
C ALA A 319 -5.18 -11.05 -23.30
N TYR A 320 -5.17 -10.13 -22.33
CA TYR A 320 -4.03 -9.25 -22.06
C TYR A 320 -2.87 -9.96 -21.33
N SER A 321 -3.14 -11.04 -20.60
CA SER A 321 -2.10 -11.82 -19.91
C SER A 321 -1.47 -12.93 -20.75
N ALA A 322 -2.11 -13.36 -21.86
CA ALA A 322 -1.64 -14.48 -22.65
C ALA A 322 -0.23 -14.26 -23.22
N ARG A 323 0.54 -15.34 -23.29
CA ARG A 323 1.89 -15.36 -23.87
C ARG A 323 1.85 -15.79 -25.33
N PRO A 324 2.19 -14.92 -26.29
CA PRO A 324 2.27 -15.32 -27.69
C PRO A 324 3.30 -16.43 -27.90
N LEU A 325 3.00 -17.42 -28.73
CA LEU A 325 3.96 -18.47 -29.11
C LEU A 325 5.12 -17.94 -29.97
N ASP A 326 4.91 -16.81 -30.65
CA ASP A 326 5.95 -16.02 -31.30
C ASP A 326 5.67 -14.53 -31.00
N PRO A 327 6.33 -13.94 -29.99
CA PRO A 327 6.08 -12.55 -29.61
C PRO A 327 6.54 -11.56 -30.69
N LEU A 328 7.32 -12.00 -31.68
CA LEU A 328 7.74 -11.16 -32.81
C LEU A 328 6.95 -11.45 -34.09
N ALA A 329 5.81 -12.15 -33.97
CA ALA A 329 4.88 -12.38 -35.06
C ALA A 329 4.35 -11.05 -35.60
N ALA A 330 4.04 -11.02 -36.90
CA ALA A 330 3.57 -9.81 -37.57
C ALA A 330 2.06 -9.55 -37.43
N ASN A 331 1.32 -10.47 -36.80
CA ASN A 331 -0.14 -10.40 -36.69
C ASN A 331 -0.54 -9.70 -35.39
N GLU A 332 -0.29 -8.40 -35.35
CA GLU A 332 -0.72 -7.50 -34.29
C GLU A 332 -2.06 -6.86 -34.66
N ASN A 333 -2.97 -6.71 -33.70
CA ASN A 333 -4.24 -6.01 -33.92
C ASN A 333 -4.10 -4.48 -33.74
N GLY A 334 -5.21 -3.75 -33.83
CA GLY A 334 -5.21 -2.28 -33.83
C GLY A 334 -5.11 -1.61 -32.46
N ALA A 335 -5.26 -2.38 -31.37
CA ALA A 335 -5.20 -1.88 -30.00
C ALA A 335 -3.85 -1.21 -29.69
N ARG A 336 -3.78 -0.44 -28.60
CA ARG A 336 -2.57 0.35 -28.27
C ARG A 336 -2.13 0.26 -26.82
N ASN A 337 -2.86 -0.49 -26.02
CA ASN A 337 -2.76 -0.52 -24.57
C ASN A 337 -2.14 -1.84 -24.04
N TRP A 338 -1.48 -2.63 -24.89
CA TRP A 338 -0.77 -3.84 -24.48
C TRP A 338 0.71 -3.80 -24.89
N ASN A 339 1.61 -3.80 -23.92
CA ASN A 339 3.06 -3.77 -24.15
C ASN A 339 3.47 -2.68 -25.16
N GLY A 340 2.85 -1.50 -25.01
CA GLY A 340 3.01 -0.31 -25.86
C GLY A 340 2.46 -0.43 -27.29
N GLY A 341 1.65 -1.44 -27.60
CA GLY A 341 1.04 -1.64 -28.91
C GLY A 341 -0.22 -2.50 -28.86
N GLY A 342 -0.51 -3.17 -29.97
CA GLY A 342 -1.64 -4.08 -30.11
C GLY A 342 -1.32 -5.48 -29.60
N LEU A 343 -2.38 -6.22 -29.35
CA LEU A 343 -2.32 -7.63 -28.96
C LEU A 343 -1.86 -8.47 -30.16
N ILE A 344 -1.10 -9.52 -29.89
CA ILE A 344 -0.77 -10.52 -30.91
C ILE A 344 -1.96 -11.46 -31.06
N VAL A 345 -2.43 -11.67 -32.29
CA VAL A 345 -3.61 -12.50 -32.59
C VAL A 345 -3.25 -13.64 -33.55
N ASP A 346 -3.75 -14.83 -33.24
CA ASP A 346 -3.48 -16.04 -34.01
C ASP A 346 -4.73 -16.95 -34.07
N HIS A 347 -5.10 -17.42 -35.26
CA HIS A 347 -6.23 -18.33 -35.43
C HIS A 347 -6.04 -19.69 -34.77
N ASP A 348 -4.82 -20.09 -34.41
CA ASP A 348 -4.51 -21.37 -33.80
C ASP A 348 -4.59 -21.34 -32.26
N VAL A 349 -4.32 -20.19 -31.63
CA VAL A 349 -4.18 -20.05 -30.16
C VAL A 349 -4.79 -18.77 -29.58
N GLY A 350 -5.53 -18.00 -30.37
CA GLY A 350 -6.09 -16.72 -29.95
C GLY A 350 -4.98 -15.72 -29.64
N PHE A 351 -4.97 -15.20 -28.40
CA PHE A 351 -3.94 -14.26 -27.92
C PHE A 351 -2.63 -14.94 -27.49
N GLY A 352 -2.64 -16.26 -27.30
CA GLY A 352 -1.45 -17.02 -26.92
C GLY A 352 -1.71 -18.09 -25.86
N LEU A 353 -0.63 -18.63 -25.30
CA LEU A 353 -0.65 -19.58 -24.20
C LEU A 353 -1.06 -18.88 -22.91
N VAL A 354 -2.03 -19.44 -22.17
CA VAL A 354 -2.45 -18.92 -20.86
C VAL A 354 -1.26 -18.83 -19.89
N ASP A 355 -1.20 -17.74 -19.12
CA ASP A 355 -0.20 -17.49 -18.08
C ASP A 355 -0.92 -17.13 -16.78
N ALA A 356 -0.94 -18.08 -15.84
CA ALA A 356 -1.65 -17.95 -14.58
C ALA A 356 -1.10 -16.83 -13.71
N HIS A 357 0.22 -16.63 -13.71
CA HIS A 357 0.86 -15.54 -12.96
C HIS A 357 0.38 -14.19 -13.47
N ALA A 358 0.59 -13.91 -14.75
CA ALA A 358 0.20 -12.63 -15.33
C ALA A 358 -1.32 -12.38 -15.20
N ALA A 359 -2.15 -13.41 -15.41
CA ALA A 359 -3.60 -13.26 -15.29
C ALA A 359 -4.05 -12.94 -13.86
N VAL A 360 -3.49 -13.62 -12.86
CA VAL A 360 -3.86 -13.41 -11.46
C VAL A 360 -3.36 -12.06 -10.94
N ARG A 361 -2.14 -11.64 -11.29
CA ARG A 361 -1.64 -10.32 -10.90
C ARG A 361 -2.43 -9.16 -11.53
N LEU A 362 -2.87 -9.31 -12.79
CA LEU A 362 -3.79 -8.34 -13.38
C LEU A 362 -5.14 -8.32 -12.67
N ALA A 363 -5.66 -9.47 -12.22
CA ALA A 363 -6.93 -9.55 -11.50
C ALA A 363 -6.91 -8.79 -10.17
N GLU A 364 -5.79 -8.80 -9.43
CA GLU A 364 -5.61 -8.08 -8.16
C GLU A 364 -5.78 -6.56 -8.33
N THR A 365 -5.41 -6.04 -9.48
CA THR A 365 -5.38 -4.59 -9.79
C THR A 365 -6.53 -4.15 -10.69
N TRP A 366 -7.43 -5.08 -11.02
CA TRP A 366 -8.58 -4.83 -11.89
C TRP A 366 -9.74 -4.20 -11.11
N THR A 367 -10.08 -2.96 -11.46
CA THR A 367 -11.07 -2.17 -10.71
C THR A 367 -12.34 -1.84 -11.49
N VAL A 368 -12.28 -1.86 -12.82
CA VAL A 368 -13.45 -1.69 -13.68
C VAL A 368 -14.15 -3.04 -13.80
N GLN A 369 -15.44 -3.08 -13.49
CA GLN A 369 -16.24 -4.30 -13.59
C GLN A 369 -16.98 -4.31 -14.93
N SER A 370 -16.74 -5.33 -15.75
CA SER A 370 -17.41 -5.60 -17.03
C SER A 370 -18.19 -6.91 -16.97
N ASP A 371 -19.51 -6.79 -17.10
CA ASP A 371 -20.47 -7.89 -17.01
C ASP A 371 -21.52 -7.83 -18.14
N ARG A 372 -22.55 -8.68 -18.06
CA ARG A 372 -23.60 -8.70 -19.08
C ARG A 372 -24.51 -7.48 -19.03
N ALA A 373 -24.67 -6.86 -17.85
CA ALA A 373 -25.57 -5.75 -17.64
C ALA A 373 -25.03 -4.43 -18.22
N ASN A 374 -23.71 -4.27 -18.29
CA ASN A 374 -23.04 -3.09 -18.83
C ASN A 374 -22.42 -3.24 -20.23
N GLU A 375 -22.51 -4.43 -20.85
CA GLU A 375 -22.07 -4.69 -22.24
C GLU A 375 -22.68 -3.67 -23.23
N ALA A 376 -21.82 -2.90 -23.89
CA ALA A 376 -22.20 -2.02 -24.99
C ALA A 376 -22.25 -2.82 -26.30
N SER A 377 -23.07 -2.35 -27.25
CA SER A 377 -23.10 -2.96 -28.58
C SER A 377 -23.46 -1.98 -29.70
N VAL A 378 -22.89 -2.22 -30.88
CA VAL A 378 -23.21 -1.51 -32.12
C VAL A 378 -23.39 -2.52 -33.25
N ALA A 379 -24.50 -2.41 -33.99
CA ALA A 379 -24.82 -3.37 -35.04
C ALA A 379 -25.24 -2.72 -36.37
N GLY A 380 -24.96 -3.41 -37.46
CA GLY A 380 -25.33 -3.04 -38.83
C GLY A 380 -25.69 -4.26 -39.66
N THR A 381 -26.46 -4.08 -40.74
CA THR A 381 -26.83 -5.17 -41.65
C THR A 381 -26.94 -4.68 -43.07
N VAL A 382 -26.44 -5.47 -44.02
CA VAL A 382 -26.55 -5.22 -45.46
C VAL A 382 -26.96 -6.49 -46.19
N SER A 383 -27.70 -6.32 -47.28
CA SER A 383 -28.14 -7.42 -48.15
C SER A 383 -27.68 -7.17 -49.58
N PRO A 384 -26.36 -7.25 -49.86
CA PRO A 384 -25.81 -6.83 -51.15
C PRO A 384 -26.34 -7.70 -52.31
N SER A 385 -26.66 -8.98 -52.06
CA SER A 385 -27.08 -9.94 -53.08
C SER A 385 -26.16 -9.92 -54.32
N VAL A 386 -24.85 -9.96 -54.06
CA VAL A 386 -23.80 -9.89 -55.09
C VAL A 386 -23.25 -11.28 -55.38
N ALA A 387 -22.90 -11.52 -56.64
CA ALA A 387 -22.28 -12.78 -57.04
C ALA A 387 -20.90 -12.94 -56.39
N ILE A 388 -20.61 -14.15 -55.94
CA ILE A 388 -19.26 -14.61 -55.61
C ILE A 388 -18.71 -15.26 -56.89
N PRO A 389 -17.75 -14.62 -57.59
CA PRO A 389 -17.22 -15.15 -58.84
C PRO A 389 -16.51 -16.49 -58.62
N ASP A 390 -16.71 -17.43 -59.55
CA ASP A 390 -15.99 -18.72 -59.60
C ASP A 390 -14.47 -18.49 -59.65
N GLY A 391 -13.75 -18.94 -58.61
CA GLY A 391 -12.31 -18.67 -58.43
C GLY A 391 -11.94 -17.19 -58.25
N GLY A 392 -12.85 -16.38 -57.71
CA GLY A 392 -12.64 -14.95 -57.44
C GLY A 392 -13.23 -14.49 -56.11
N ALA A 393 -13.19 -13.18 -55.85
CA ALA A 393 -13.66 -12.59 -54.59
C ALA A 393 -14.70 -11.48 -54.81
N THR A 394 -15.50 -11.24 -53.79
CA THR A 394 -16.43 -10.11 -53.69
C THR A 394 -16.27 -9.46 -52.32
N GLN A 395 -16.53 -8.15 -52.24
CA GLN A 395 -16.44 -7.38 -51.00
C GLN A 395 -17.75 -6.66 -50.71
N SER A 396 -18.03 -6.47 -49.42
CA SER A 396 -19.13 -5.66 -48.92
C SER A 396 -18.68 -4.90 -47.67
N THR A 397 -19.22 -3.70 -47.46
CA THR A 397 -18.82 -2.83 -46.33
C THR A 397 -20.02 -2.47 -45.47
N ILE A 398 -19.81 -2.44 -44.15
CA ILE A 398 -20.68 -1.79 -43.17
C ILE A 398 -19.87 -0.65 -42.55
N THR A 399 -20.47 0.55 -42.49
CA THR A 399 -19.86 1.71 -41.79
C THR A 399 -20.51 1.86 -40.43
N VAL A 400 -19.71 1.69 -39.38
CA VAL A 400 -20.07 1.96 -37.99
C VAL A 400 -19.87 3.45 -37.71
N ALA A 401 -20.91 4.11 -37.18
CA ALA A 401 -20.95 5.57 -37.05
C ALA A 401 -20.81 6.07 -35.60
N SER A 402 -20.80 5.16 -34.64
CA SER A 402 -20.63 5.44 -33.21
C SER A 402 -19.59 4.47 -32.68
N ASP A 403 -18.67 4.99 -31.89
CA ASP A 403 -17.54 4.20 -31.42
C ASP A 403 -17.93 3.26 -30.27
N ILE A 404 -17.13 2.21 -30.12
CA ILE A 404 -17.19 1.18 -29.09
C ILE A 404 -15.77 0.63 -28.94
N GLN A 405 -15.31 0.41 -27.71
CA GLN A 405 -14.08 -0.35 -27.49
C GLN A 405 -14.44 -1.82 -27.67
N VAL A 406 -13.92 -2.44 -28.73
CA VAL A 406 -14.37 -3.77 -29.16
C VAL A 406 -13.73 -4.85 -28.29
N ASP A 407 -14.53 -5.79 -27.78
CA ASP A 407 -14.05 -7.06 -27.24
C ASP A 407 -14.24 -8.16 -28.29
N GLN A 408 -15.47 -8.25 -28.80
CA GLN A 408 -15.95 -9.36 -29.60
C GLN A 408 -16.73 -8.86 -30.82
N VAL A 409 -16.57 -9.57 -31.93
CA VAL A 409 -17.27 -9.28 -33.18
C VAL A 409 -18.07 -10.48 -33.64
N GLU A 410 -19.38 -10.31 -33.81
CA GLU A 410 -20.26 -11.32 -34.43
C GLU A 410 -20.64 -10.91 -35.86
N VAL A 411 -20.55 -11.87 -36.78
CA VAL A 411 -20.97 -11.76 -38.18
C VAL A 411 -21.99 -12.85 -38.49
N GLN A 412 -23.27 -12.47 -38.63
CA GLN A 412 -24.26 -13.38 -39.21
C GLN A 412 -24.10 -13.38 -40.72
N LEU A 413 -23.70 -14.51 -41.30
CA LEU A 413 -23.39 -14.64 -42.72
C LEU A 413 -24.45 -15.49 -43.44
N GLN A 414 -25.10 -14.92 -44.45
CA GLN A 414 -25.95 -15.64 -45.38
C GLN A 414 -25.31 -15.73 -46.77
N VAL A 415 -24.90 -16.92 -47.17
CA VAL A 415 -24.25 -17.22 -48.46
C VAL A 415 -24.89 -18.44 -49.11
N ASP A 416 -25.17 -18.34 -50.41
CA ASP A 416 -25.56 -19.46 -51.26
C ASP A 416 -24.35 -19.87 -52.11
N HIS A 417 -23.80 -21.06 -51.90
CA HIS A 417 -22.67 -21.61 -52.67
C HIS A 417 -22.73 -23.13 -52.63
N ASN A 418 -22.58 -23.84 -53.75
CA ASN A 418 -22.75 -25.30 -53.79
C ASN A 418 -21.66 -26.11 -53.06
N ARG A 419 -20.54 -25.47 -52.73
CA ARG A 419 -19.40 -26.05 -52.00
C ARG A 419 -18.81 -24.99 -51.08
N ILE A 420 -19.42 -24.78 -49.91
CA ILE A 420 -19.00 -23.77 -48.92
C ILE A 420 -17.54 -23.95 -48.51
N GLY A 421 -17.02 -25.18 -48.53
CA GLY A 421 -15.62 -25.45 -48.23
C GLY A 421 -14.59 -24.90 -49.24
N ASP A 422 -15.03 -24.29 -50.34
CA ASP A 422 -14.14 -23.55 -51.25
C ASP A 422 -13.97 -22.09 -50.82
N LEU A 423 -14.84 -21.60 -49.93
CA LEU A 423 -14.86 -20.20 -49.55
C LEU A 423 -13.80 -19.90 -48.49
N VAL A 424 -13.25 -18.70 -48.59
CA VAL A 424 -12.56 -18.00 -47.50
C VAL A 424 -13.32 -16.70 -47.25
N VAL A 425 -13.70 -16.46 -46.00
CA VAL A 425 -14.36 -15.23 -45.57
C VAL A 425 -13.46 -14.54 -44.57
N SER A 426 -13.06 -13.31 -44.88
CA SER A 426 -12.32 -12.46 -43.94
C SER A 426 -13.06 -11.16 -43.65
N LEU A 427 -12.85 -10.65 -42.45
CA LEU A 427 -13.34 -9.36 -41.97
C LEU A 427 -12.14 -8.47 -41.67
N THR A 428 -12.12 -7.26 -42.21
CA THR A 428 -11.11 -6.25 -41.91
C THR A 428 -11.73 -5.10 -41.12
N SER A 429 -11.14 -4.78 -39.97
CA SER A 429 -11.56 -3.66 -39.12
C SER A 429 -11.10 -2.30 -39.69
N PRO A 430 -11.63 -1.17 -39.17
CA PRO A 430 -11.19 0.17 -39.57
C PRO A 430 -9.69 0.42 -39.34
N GLU A 431 -9.10 -0.24 -38.34
CA GLU A 431 -7.67 -0.11 -38.01
C GLU A 431 -6.77 -1.04 -38.83
N GLY A 432 -7.38 -1.93 -39.64
CA GLY A 432 -6.68 -2.75 -40.62
C GLY A 432 -6.44 -4.19 -40.19
N THR A 433 -6.88 -4.58 -39.00
CA THR A 433 -6.80 -5.97 -38.52
C THR A 433 -7.67 -6.87 -39.38
N GLU A 434 -7.08 -7.94 -39.92
CA GLU A 434 -7.78 -8.95 -40.70
C GLU A 434 -8.05 -10.20 -39.85
N SER A 435 -9.30 -10.64 -39.84
CA SER A 435 -9.74 -11.88 -39.20
C SER A 435 -10.42 -12.83 -40.19
N ILE A 436 -9.91 -14.06 -40.30
CA ILE A 436 -10.46 -15.12 -41.15
C ILE A 436 -11.59 -15.83 -40.39
N LEU A 437 -12.83 -15.56 -40.77
CA LEU A 437 -14.02 -16.09 -40.10
C LEU A 437 -14.45 -17.47 -40.60
N LEU A 438 -14.17 -17.78 -41.87
CA LEU A 438 -14.48 -19.06 -42.49
C LEU A 438 -13.36 -19.43 -43.45
N ASP A 439 -12.78 -20.61 -43.25
CA ASP A 439 -11.82 -21.24 -44.15
C ASP A 439 -11.78 -22.75 -43.90
N ARG A 440 -10.96 -23.50 -44.66
CA ARG A 440 -10.68 -24.92 -44.36
C ARG A 440 -9.20 -25.12 -44.08
N PRO A 441 -8.77 -24.91 -42.82
CA PRO A 441 -7.38 -24.95 -42.42
C PRO A 441 -6.72 -26.27 -42.82
N GLY A 442 -5.51 -26.20 -43.38
CA GLY A 442 -4.76 -27.39 -43.80
C GLY A 442 -5.37 -28.17 -44.98
N LYS A 443 -6.44 -27.66 -45.61
CA LYS A 443 -7.04 -28.22 -46.82
C LYS A 443 -6.76 -27.33 -48.02
N ASP A 444 -6.62 -27.96 -49.18
CA ASP A 444 -6.47 -27.30 -50.46
C ASP A 444 -7.73 -27.58 -51.28
N PRO A 445 -8.64 -26.61 -51.44
CA PRO A 445 -9.87 -26.76 -52.22
C PRO A 445 -9.66 -27.16 -53.69
N SER A 446 -8.43 -26.96 -54.20
CA SER A 446 -8.01 -27.34 -55.56
C SER A 446 -7.47 -28.78 -55.65
N ASN A 447 -7.19 -29.42 -54.51
CA ASN A 447 -6.76 -30.81 -54.47
C ASN A 447 -7.94 -31.74 -54.80
N PRO A 448 -7.86 -32.58 -55.86
CA PRO A 448 -8.95 -33.45 -56.28
C PRO A 448 -9.31 -34.55 -55.25
N ASN A 449 -8.46 -34.79 -54.24
CA ASN A 449 -8.71 -35.73 -53.16
C ASN A 449 -9.33 -35.06 -51.92
N ASP A 450 -9.50 -33.74 -51.91
CA ASP A 450 -10.22 -33.06 -50.85
C ASP A 450 -11.73 -33.27 -51.04
N SER A 451 -12.36 -33.97 -50.10
CA SER A 451 -13.79 -34.24 -50.11
C SER A 451 -14.65 -32.98 -50.04
N GLY A 452 -14.08 -31.80 -49.76
CA GLY A 452 -14.82 -30.55 -49.68
C GLY A 452 -15.77 -30.49 -48.49
N LEU A 453 -16.42 -29.33 -48.33
CA LEU A 453 -17.62 -29.18 -47.51
C LEU A 453 -18.79 -28.82 -48.45
N PHE A 454 -19.56 -29.84 -48.85
CA PHE A 454 -20.69 -29.68 -49.77
C PHE A 454 -21.97 -29.35 -49.00
N ARG A 455 -22.29 -28.07 -48.97
CA ARG A 455 -23.56 -27.52 -48.47
C ARG A 455 -23.96 -26.42 -49.44
N SER A 456 -25.25 -26.26 -49.75
CA SER A 456 -25.75 -25.29 -50.74
C SER A 456 -25.84 -23.87 -50.19
N ASP A 457 -26.06 -23.74 -48.88
CA ASP A 457 -26.42 -22.50 -48.22
C ASP A 457 -25.92 -22.51 -46.76
N ILE A 458 -25.39 -21.38 -46.32
CA ILE A 458 -25.16 -21.09 -44.90
C ILE A 458 -25.95 -19.83 -44.52
N ASP A 459 -26.49 -19.89 -43.31
CA ASP A 459 -27.09 -18.79 -42.55
C ASP A 459 -26.68 -19.07 -41.11
N PHE A 460 -25.61 -18.44 -40.64
CA PHE A 460 -24.86 -18.85 -39.46
C PHE A 460 -24.13 -17.66 -38.81
N ASN A 461 -23.91 -17.73 -37.50
CA ASN A 461 -23.16 -16.69 -36.78
C ASN A 461 -21.69 -17.11 -36.68
N LEU A 462 -20.79 -16.25 -37.14
CA LEU A 462 -19.34 -16.39 -37.01
C LEU A 462 -18.87 -15.34 -36.01
N THR A 463 -17.83 -15.63 -35.23
CA THR A 463 -17.32 -14.72 -34.19
C THR A 463 -15.83 -14.48 -34.36
N SER A 464 -15.34 -13.33 -33.91
CA SER A 464 -13.91 -13.08 -33.79
C SER A 464 -13.54 -12.30 -32.53
N THR A 465 -12.48 -12.77 -31.88
CA THR A 465 -11.77 -12.11 -30.76
C THR A 465 -10.63 -11.21 -31.24
N HIS A 466 -10.26 -11.24 -32.53
CA HIS A 466 -9.00 -10.64 -33.01
C HIS A 466 -8.99 -9.11 -32.95
N HIS A 467 -10.15 -8.48 -32.77
CA HIS A 467 -10.33 -7.03 -32.78
C HIS A 467 -10.38 -6.43 -31.37
N TRP A 468 -10.00 -7.20 -30.35
CA TRP A 468 -10.08 -6.80 -28.96
C TRP A 468 -9.25 -5.54 -28.66
N GLY A 469 -9.84 -4.58 -27.96
CA GLY A 469 -9.25 -3.28 -27.63
C GLY A 469 -9.26 -2.26 -28.78
N GLU A 470 -9.74 -2.61 -29.98
CA GLU A 470 -9.80 -1.66 -31.11
C GLU A 470 -10.99 -0.70 -31.00
N SER A 471 -10.84 0.47 -31.63
CA SER A 471 -11.99 1.34 -31.92
C SER A 471 -12.90 0.71 -32.98
N GLY A 472 -14.18 0.59 -32.66
CA GLY A 472 -15.20 0.09 -33.59
C GLY A 472 -15.59 1.07 -34.70
N LEU A 473 -15.20 2.34 -34.60
CA LEU A 473 -15.61 3.42 -35.50
C LEU A 473 -15.00 3.29 -36.90
N GLY A 474 -15.85 3.24 -37.93
CA GLY A 474 -15.43 3.35 -39.33
C GLY A 474 -15.89 2.21 -40.21
N ASN A 475 -15.11 1.90 -41.25
CA ASN A 475 -15.50 0.93 -42.27
C ASN A 475 -15.01 -0.47 -41.91
N TRP A 476 -15.96 -1.38 -41.76
CA TRP A 476 -15.73 -2.82 -41.64
C TRP A 476 -15.96 -3.48 -43.00
N VAL A 477 -14.96 -4.20 -43.51
CA VAL A 477 -14.98 -4.78 -44.85
C VAL A 477 -15.02 -6.30 -44.75
N LEU A 478 -16.09 -6.90 -45.26
CA LEU A 478 -16.20 -8.34 -45.43
C LEU A 478 -15.74 -8.71 -46.85
N GLU A 479 -14.76 -9.60 -46.97
CA GLU A 479 -14.36 -10.22 -48.23
C GLU A 479 -14.80 -11.69 -48.24
N VAL A 480 -15.43 -12.13 -49.34
CA VAL A 480 -15.77 -13.53 -49.59
C VAL A 480 -15.09 -13.97 -50.88
N SER A 481 -14.10 -14.86 -50.76
CA SER A 481 -13.32 -15.43 -51.86
C SER A 481 -13.68 -16.89 -52.09
N ASP A 482 -13.93 -17.27 -53.34
CA ASP A 482 -13.90 -18.66 -53.79
C ASP A 482 -12.47 -19.03 -54.21
N ARG A 483 -11.88 -20.02 -53.54
CA ARG A 483 -10.50 -20.48 -53.76
C ARG A 483 -10.40 -21.61 -54.78
N SER A 484 -11.51 -22.15 -55.25
CA SER A 484 -11.52 -23.21 -56.27
C SER A 484 -12.26 -22.75 -57.51
N THR A 485 -12.20 -23.56 -58.58
CA THR A 485 -13.01 -23.32 -59.78
C THR A 485 -14.02 -24.45 -59.98
N GLY A 486 -15.22 -24.13 -60.46
CA GLY A 486 -16.26 -25.10 -60.82
C GLY A 486 -17.62 -24.86 -60.17
N PHE A 487 -17.67 -23.99 -59.15
CA PHE A 487 -18.91 -23.56 -58.49
C PHE A 487 -18.90 -22.04 -58.37
N SER A 488 -20.07 -21.45 -58.25
CA SER A 488 -20.21 -20.02 -58.01
C SER A 488 -21.31 -19.82 -56.98
N GLY A 489 -21.32 -18.67 -56.33
CA GLY A 489 -22.31 -18.38 -55.30
C GLY A 489 -22.81 -16.96 -55.28
N THR A 490 -23.54 -16.63 -54.22
CA THR A 490 -24.06 -15.30 -53.95
C THR A 490 -23.88 -14.99 -52.48
N LEU A 491 -23.27 -13.83 -52.18
CA LEU A 491 -23.33 -13.22 -50.86
C LEU A 491 -24.70 -12.55 -50.74
N VAL A 492 -25.61 -13.17 -49.98
CA VAL A 492 -27.01 -12.75 -49.89
C VAL A 492 -27.14 -11.56 -48.95
N SER A 493 -26.71 -11.76 -47.70
CA SER A 493 -26.68 -10.75 -46.65
C SER A 493 -25.64 -11.08 -45.60
N TRP A 494 -25.23 -10.05 -44.87
CA TRP A 494 -24.50 -10.23 -43.62
C TRP A 494 -24.82 -9.10 -42.65
N SER A 495 -24.74 -9.40 -41.36
CA SER A 495 -24.76 -8.41 -40.29
C SER A 495 -23.42 -8.38 -39.58
N LEU A 496 -23.15 -7.25 -38.94
CA LEU A 496 -22.02 -7.03 -38.05
C LEU A 496 -22.60 -6.58 -36.72
N ALA A 497 -22.20 -7.22 -35.63
CA ALA A 497 -22.44 -6.75 -34.27
C ALA A 497 -21.09 -6.69 -33.54
N LEU A 498 -20.77 -5.51 -33.02
CA LEU A 498 -19.62 -5.27 -32.15
C LEU A 498 -20.13 -5.24 -30.72
N TYR A 499 -19.43 -5.90 -29.81
CA TYR A 499 -19.70 -5.91 -28.37
C TYR A 499 -18.42 -5.54 -27.63
N GLY A 500 -18.56 -4.86 -26.50
CA GLY A 500 -17.46 -4.44 -25.64
C GLY A 500 -17.89 -3.28 -24.76
N ASP A 501 -17.01 -2.32 -24.53
CA ASP A 501 -17.25 -1.23 -23.59
C ASP A 501 -17.57 0.10 -24.25
N THR A 502 -18.24 0.95 -23.46
CA THR A 502 -18.45 2.35 -23.87
C THR A 502 -17.09 3.04 -23.88
N PRO A 503 -16.68 3.68 -25.00
CA PRO A 503 -15.37 4.32 -25.07
C PRO A 503 -15.17 5.34 -23.94
N SER A 504 -14.01 5.28 -23.31
CA SER A 504 -13.56 6.21 -22.28
C SER A 504 -12.33 6.98 -22.77
N THR A 505 -12.02 8.09 -22.12
CA THR A 505 -10.70 8.73 -22.20
C THR A 505 -9.80 8.30 -21.04
N ASP A 506 -10.34 7.54 -20.09
CA ASP A 506 -9.59 6.95 -18.99
C ASP A 506 -9.10 5.57 -19.46
N ASP A 507 -7.80 5.47 -19.77
CA ASP A 507 -7.18 4.30 -20.37
C ASP A 507 -6.32 3.52 -19.37
N THR A 508 -6.20 2.20 -19.58
CA THR A 508 -5.28 1.34 -18.84
C THR A 508 -4.28 0.68 -19.79
N TYR A 509 -3.00 1.01 -19.62
CA TYR A 509 -1.87 0.52 -20.38
C TYR A 509 -1.21 -0.66 -19.64
N ILE A 510 -1.35 -1.86 -20.18
CA ILE A 510 -0.92 -3.11 -19.53
C ILE A 510 0.46 -3.52 -20.05
N TYR A 511 1.37 -3.79 -19.11
CA TYR A 511 2.70 -4.32 -19.39
C TYR A 511 2.90 -5.68 -18.72
N THR A 512 3.37 -6.65 -19.50
CA THR A 512 3.71 -8.01 -19.06
C THR A 512 5.18 -8.31 -19.35
N ASP A 513 5.71 -9.42 -18.83
CA ASP A 513 7.10 -9.85 -19.11
C ASP A 513 7.43 -9.94 -20.61
N GLN A 514 6.40 -10.05 -21.48
CA GLN A 514 6.58 -10.05 -22.93
C GLN A 514 7.11 -8.72 -23.47
N TYR A 515 6.97 -7.62 -22.73
CA TYR A 515 7.49 -6.31 -23.15
C TYR A 515 9.01 -6.33 -23.42
N GLY A 516 9.75 -7.21 -22.73
CA GLY A 516 11.19 -7.40 -22.90
C GLY A 516 11.60 -7.81 -24.33
N PHE A 517 10.70 -8.41 -25.11
CA PHE A 517 10.97 -8.80 -26.50
C PHE A 517 10.97 -7.62 -27.48
N TYR A 518 10.27 -6.52 -27.18
CA TYR A 518 10.05 -5.39 -28.08
C TYR A 518 11.15 -4.32 -27.99
N SER A 519 12.41 -4.75 -28.10
CA SER A 519 13.58 -3.87 -28.00
C SER A 519 14.20 -3.51 -29.37
N GLY A 520 14.89 -2.36 -29.42
CA GLY A 520 15.63 -1.91 -30.61
C GLY A 520 14.79 -1.14 -31.64
N ALA A 521 15.43 -0.79 -32.76
CA ALA A 521 14.88 0.19 -33.70
C ALA A 521 13.60 -0.25 -34.44
N ALA A 522 13.34 -1.55 -34.55
CA ALA A 522 12.13 -2.08 -35.19
C ALA A 522 10.87 -1.82 -34.35
N TYR A 523 11.02 -1.74 -33.03
CA TYR A 523 9.92 -1.58 -32.07
C TYR A 523 9.97 -0.23 -31.36
N ALA A 524 10.58 0.78 -31.99
CA ALA A 524 10.71 2.10 -31.38
C ALA A 524 9.37 2.75 -31.04
N ALA A 525 8.31 2.46 -31.81
CA ALA A 525 6.96 2.97 -31.55
C ALA A 525 6.35 2.39 -30.26
N ARG A 526 6.59 1.10 -29.96
CA ARG A 526 6.08 0.45 -28.73
C ARG A 526 6.70 0.98 -27.44
N ARG A 527 7.76 1.79 -27.55
CA ARG A 527 8.47 2.37 -26.41
C ARG A 527 8.05 3.80 -26.12
N ILE A 528 6.98 4.27 -26.75
CA ILE A 528 6.43 5.62 -26.55
C ILE A 528 4.98 5.44 -26.10
N LEU A 529 4.68 5.88 -24.88
CA LEU A 529 3.32 5.91 -24.36
C LEU A 529 2.72 7.28 -24.67
N ALA A 530 1.67 7.29 -25.49
CA ALA A 530 0.95 8.50 -25.89
C ALA A 530 -0.53 8.32 -25.57
N ASP A 531 -1.13 9.37 -25.02
CA ASP A 531 -2.49 9.35 -24.49
C ASP A 531 -3.23 10.64 -24.91
N ASP A 532 -4.57 10.59 -24.97
CA ASP A 532 -5.41 11.74 -25.36
C ASP A 532 -6.15 12.45 -24.21
N GLY A 533 -5.95 11.96 -22.99
CA GLY A 533 -6.11 12.59 -21.69
C GLY A 533 -7.32 12.09 -20.93
N GLY A 534 -7.13 11.45 -19.78
CA GLY A 534 -8.19 11.14 -18.84
C GLY A 534 -7.61 11.06 -17.44
N ALA A 535 -8.04 10.05 -16.70
CA ALA A 535 -7.40 9.51 -15.52
C ALA A 535 -6.81 8.13 -15.90
N ASP A 536 -5.51 8.09 -16.15
CA ASP A 536 -4.89 7.00 -16.91
C ASP A 536 -3.97 6.14 -16.05
N THR A 537 -3.95 4.85 -16.34
CA THR A 537 -3.21 3.84 -15.56
C THR A 537 -2.11 3.19 -16.38
N LEU A 538 -0.88 3.19 -15.85
CA LEU A 538 0.19 2.29 -16.27
C LEU A 538 0.20 1.10 -15.32
N ASN A 539 -0.25 -0.06 -15.81
CA ASN A 539 -0.34 -1.29 -15.03
C ASN A 539 0.79 -2.25 -15.39
N ALA A 540 1.74 -2.44 -14.47
CA ALA A 540 2.84 -3.40 -14.59
C ALA A 540 2.73 -4.58 -13.61
N ALA A 541 1.53 -4.84 -13.05
CA ALA A 541 1.29 -5.91 -12.07
C ALA A 541 1.73 -7.30 -12.56
N ALA A 542 1.65 -7.54 -13.87
CA ALA A 542 2.05 -8.81 -14.48
C ALA A 542 3.58 -8.98 -14.67
N LEU A 543 4.41 -8.06 -14.18
CA LEU A 543 5.87 -8.18 -14.27
C LEU A 543 6.42 -9.03 -13.11
N THR A 544 7.39 -9.89 -13.43
CA THR A 544 8.12 -10.70 -12.44
C THR A 544 9.48 -10.11 -12.06
N THR A 545 9.85 -8.97 -12.64
CA THR A 545 11.16 -8.34 -12.50
C THR A 545 11.02 -6.88 -12.13
N ASP A 546 12.01 -6.35 -11.41
CA ASP A 546 12.13 -4.94 -11.04
C ASP A 546 11.77 -3.99 -12.21
N ALA A 547 10.81 -3.13 -11.95
CA ALA A 547 10.34 -2.05 -12.80
C ALA A 547 10.84 -0.70 -12.30
N GLN A 548 11.19 0.19 -13.22
CA GLN A 548 11.43 1.60 -12.94
C GLN A 548 10.40 2.40 -13.72
N ILE A 549 9.39 2.91 -13.03
CA ILE A 549 8.27 3.67 -13.60
C ILE A 549 8.45 5.13 -13.21
N ASP A 550 8.62 6.00 -14.21
CA ASP A 550 8.64 7.45 -14.04
C ASP A 550 7.46 8.04 -14.83
N LEU A 551 6.48 8.60 -14.12
CA LEU A 551 5.25 9.13 -14.71
C LEU A 551 5.44 10.54 -15.31
N ARG A 552 6.66 11.12 -15.25
CA ARG A 552 6.93 12.44 -15.81
C ARG A 552 7.11 12.39 -17.33
N PRO A 553 6.43 13.26 -18.10
CA PRO A 553 6.60 13.29 -19.55
C PRO A 553 8.04 13.55 -19.99
N GLY A 554 8.53 12.75 -20.94
CA GLY A 554 9.89 12.80 -21.48
C GLY A 554 10.95 12.09 -20.63
N HIS A 555 10.56 11.48 -19.51
CA HIS A 555 11.43 10.60 -18.73
C HIS A 555 11.38 9.15 -19.24
N ILE A 556 12.45 8.40 -18.96
CA ILE A 556 12.61 7.03 -19.43
C ILE A 556 12.37 6.07 -18.26
N SER A 557 11.32 5.28 -18.39
CA SER A 557 11.02 4.10 -17.57
C SER A 557 11.75 2.86 -18.10
N THR A 558 11.97 1.87 -17.24
CA THR A 558 12.50 0.53 -17.60
C THR A 558 11.54 -0.54 -17.09
N LEU A 559 10.96 -1.32 -18.00
CA LEU A 559 9.99 -2.38 -17.72
C LEU A 559 10.47 -3.67 -18.38
N ALA A 560 10.50 -4.81 -17.67
CA ALA A 560 10.98 -6.09 -18.20
C ALA A 560 12.34 -5.98 -18.94
N GLY A 561 13.25 -5.14 -18.42
CA GLY A 561 14.55 -4.84 -19.04
C GLY A 561 14.54 -4.00 -20.33
N ASN A 562 13.37 -3.53 -20.79
CA ASN A 562 13.21 -2.67 -21.96
C ASN A 562 12.80 -1.25 -21.54
N THR A 563 13.06 -0.27 -22.42
CA THR A 563 12.80 1.15 -22.11
C THR A 563 11.44 1.59 -22.59
N MET A 564 10.80 2.51 -21.90
CA MET A 564 9.56 3.18 -22.29
C MET A 564 9.66 4.66 -21.94
N GLU A 565 9.17 5.55 -22.80
CA GLU A 565 9.10 7.00 -22.57
C GLU A 565 7.66 7.47 -22.69
N ILE A 566 7.21 8.29 -21.73
CA ILE A 566 5.91 8.96 -21.81
C ILE A 566 6.05 10.18 -22.73
N GLU A 567 5.24 10.26 -23.80
CA GLU A 567 5.30 11.35 -24.77
C GLU A 567 4.99 12.70 -24.10
N ALA A 568 5.63 13.77 -24.60
CA ALA A 568 5.33 15.11 -24.16
C ALA A 568 3.86 15.47 -24.41
N GLY A 569 3.13 15.79 -23.33
CA GLY A 569 1.71 16.15 -23.38
C GLY A 569 0.77 15.05 -22.88
N THR A 570 1.26 13.82 -22.76
CA THR A 570 0.61 12.73 -22.02
C THR A 570 0.69 13.01 -20.52
N ARG A 571 -0.33 12.61 -19.76
CA ARG A 571 -0.31 12.62 -18.30
C ARG A 571 -0.85 11.28 -17.83
N ILE A 572 -0.12 10.63 -16.92
CA ILE A 572 -0.53 9.36 -16.29
C ILE A 572 -0.60 9.63 -14.79
N GLU A 573 -1.75 9.36 -14.19
CA GLU A 573 -1.98 9.60 -12.77
C GLU A 573 -1.75 8.34 -11.92
N TYR A 574 -1.95 7.15 -12.51
CA TYR A 574 -1.91 5.88 -11.78
C TYR A 574 -0.74 5.02 -12.26
N GLY A 575 0.12 4.59 -11.34
CA GLY A 575 1.25 3.68 -11.61
C GLY A 575 1.19 2.47 -10.70
N ILE A 576 1.33 1.27 -11.28
CA ILE A 576 1.26 0.00 -10.55
C ILE A 576 2.49 -0.85 -10.89
N GLY A 577 3.24 -1.26 -9.89
CA GLY A 577 4.35 -2.22 -9.97
C GLY A 577 3.89 -3.69 -9.94
N GLY A 578 4.84 -4.62 -9.96
CA GLY A 578 4.65 -6.07 -10.05
C GLY A 578 5.23 -6.84 -8.87
N ASP A 579 5.89 -7.97 -9.15
CA ASP A 579 6.48 -8.86 -8.13
C ASP A 579 7.96 -8.55 -7.81
N GLY A 580 8.55 -7.55 -8.48
CA GLY A 580 9.96 -7.17 -8.34
C GLY A 580 10.16 -6.04 -7.33
N ASN A 581 11.42 -5.70 -7.05
CA ASN A 581 11.72 -4.53 -6.21
C ASN A 581 11.64 -3.27 -7.07
N ASP A 582 10.46 -2.66 -7.10
CA ASP A 582 10.10 -1.65 -8.06
C ASP A 582 10.43 -0.24 -7.58
N ARG A 583 10.60 0.67 -8.54
CA ARG A 583 10.77 2.10 -8.27
C ARG A 583 9.75 2.89 -9.06
N LEU A 584 8.81 3.50 -8.37
CA LEU A 584 7.75 4.32 -8.94
C LEU A 584 8.00 5.80 -8.58
N SER A 585 7.91 6.68 -9.56
CA SER A 585 7.96 8.13 -9.37
C SER A 585 6.77 8.78 -10.07
N GLY A 586 6.01 9.56 -9.30
CA GLY A 586 4.89 10.37 -9.76
C GLY A 586 5.34 11.55 -10.60
N ASN A 587 4.44 12.52 -10.76
CA ASN A 587 4.68 13.75 -11.49
C ASN A 587 4.16 14.95 -10.69
N SER A 588 3.58 15.96 -11.35
CA SER A 588 3.10 17.17 -10.67
C SER A 588 1.57 17.18 -10.47
N ALA A 589 0.94 16.02 -10.60
CA ALA A 589 -0.49 15.83 -10.47
C ALA A 589 -0.76 14.97 -9.24
N ASP A 590 -2.01 14.90 -8.79
CA ASP A 590 -2.41 13.99 -7.73
C ASP A 590 -2.27 12.54 -8.23
N ASN A 591 -1.20 11.86 -7.82
CA ASN A 591 -0.83 10.53 -8.26
C ASN A 591 -1.34 9.43 -7.32
N ARG A 592 -1.60 8.25 -7.90
CA ARG A 592 -1.79 7.01 -7.14
C ARG A 592 -0.75 5.99 -7.56
N LEU A 593 0.09 5.58 -6.62
CA LEU A 593 1.17 4.62 -6.85
C LEU A 593 0.94 3.37 -5.99
N GLU A 594 1.07 2.19 -6.59
CA GLU A 594 1.00 0.89 -5.89
C GLU A 594 2.25 0.07 -6.24
N GLY A 595 3.06 -0.31 -5.25
CA GLY A 595 4.31 -1.04 -5.44
C GLY A 595 4.08 -2.49 -5.84
N GLY A 596 3.25 -3.20 -5.07
CA GLY A 596 2.87 -4.58 -5.37
C GLY A 596 3.53 -5.56 -4.40
N ARG A 597 4.42 -6.42 -4.89
CA ARG A 597 5.26 -7.27 -4.03
C ARG A 597 6.72 -6.96 -4.32
N GLY A 598 7.56 -7.09 -3.31
CA GLY A 598 8.97 -6.72 -3.39
C GLY A 598 9.27 -5.59 -2.42
N ASP A 599 10.54 -5.23 -2.29
CA ASP A 599 10.95 -4.07 -1.49
C ASP A 599 10.94 -2.83 -2.41
N ASP A 600 9.83 -2.09 -2.39
CA ASP A 600 9.51 -1.06 -3.38
C ASP A 600 9.91 0.35 -2.95
N TRP A 601 10.06 1.24 -3.93
CA TRP A 601 10.44 2.64 -3.74
C TRP A 601 9.45 3.56 -4.44
N LEU A 602 8.57 4.21 -3.68
CA LEU A 602 7.48 5.06 -4.20
C LEU A 602 7.73 6.54 -3.86
N PHE A 603 7.68 7.40 -4.87
CA PHE A 603 7.85 8.85 -4.75
C PHE A 603 6.67 9.58 -5.40
N GLY A 604 5.90 10.37 -4.65
CA GLY A 604 4.77 11.15 -5.19
C GLY A 604 5.21 12.37 -6.03
N ASP A 605 6.31 13.01 -5.63
CA ASP A 605 6.84 14.27 -6.18
C ASP A 605 6.00 15.52 -5.78
N GLU A 606 5.19 16.11 -6.67
CA GLU A 606 4.33 17.26 -6.34
C GLU A 606 2.87 16.85 -6.55
N GLY A 607 1.98 17.11 -5.60
CA GLY A 607 0.58 16.68 -5.75
C GLY A 607 -0.02 16.32 -4.41
N ASN A 608 -1.29 15.89 -4.40
CA ASN A 608 -1.86 15.21 -3.25
C ASN A 608 -1.89 13.71 -3.56
N ASP A 609 -0.82 13.02 -3.19
CA ASP A 609 -0.54 11.68 -3.68
C ASP A 609 -1.04 10.59 -2.75
N SER A 610 -1.33 9.41 -3.31
CA SER A 610 -1.70 8.20 -2.57
C SER A 610 -0.73 7.09 -2.93
N LEU A 611 0.14 6.72 -2.00
CA LEU A 611 1.16 5.70 -2.18
C LEU A 611 0.83 4.48 -1.34
N ILE A 612 0.86 3.30 -1.98
CA ILE A 612 0.63 2.00 -1.36
C ILE A 612 1.85 1.14 -1.65
N GLY A 613 2.61 0.75 -0.62
CA GLY A 613 3.79 -0.12 -0.74
C GLY A 613 3.40 -1.50 -1.26
N GLY A 614 2.78 -2.30 -0.40
CA GLY A 614 2.32 -3.63 -0.75
C GLY A 614 2.90 -4.70 0.16
N VAL A 615 3.49 -5.74 -0.42
CA VAL A 615 4.13 -6.82 0.34
C VAL A 615 5.64 -6.70 0.18
N GLY A 616 6.34 -6.46 1.28
CA GLY A 616 7.79 -6.27 1.30
C GLY A 616 8.15 -5.06 2.14
N SER A 617 9.44 -4.77 2.28
CA SER A 617 9.92 -3.63 3.06
C SER A 617 10.03 -2.41 2.16
N ASP A 618 9.01 -1.57 2.17
CA ASP A 618 8.84 -0.51 1.18
C ASP A 618 9.40 0.83 1.68
N THR A 619 9.72 1.72 0.74
CA THR A 619 10.16 3.09 1.01
C THR A 619 9.23 4.07 0.29
N LEU A 620 8.47 4.84 1.07
CA LEU A 620 7.44 5.74 0.57
C LEU A 620 7.78 7.20 0.91
N SER A 621 7.70 8.09 -0.07
CA SER A 621 7.80 9.54 0.14
C SER A 621 6.76 10.28 -0.69
N GLY A 622 5.88 11.03 -0.03
CA GLY A 622 4.83 11.82 -0.71
C GLY A 622 5.43 12.95 -1.55
N GLY A 623 6.45 13.64 -1.02
CA GLY A 623 6.91 14.88 -1.61
C GLY A 623 5.99 16.03 -1.24
N ALA A 624 5.84 17.04 -2.09
CA ALA A 624 5.13 18.26 -1.77
C ALA A 624 3.62 18.17 -1.99
N GLY A 625 2.84 18.33 -0.92
CA GLY A 625 1.39 18.54 -0.97
C GLY A 625 0.67 17.92 0.22
N ILE A 626 -0.49 17.28 -0.02
CA ILE A 626 -1.21 16.54 1.02
C ILE A 626 -1.29 15.07 0.65
N ASP A 627 -0.37 14.29 1.18
CA ASP A 627 -0.16 12.91 0.75
C ASP A 627 -0.71 11.90 1.73
N THR A 628 -0.99 10.70 1.23
CA THR A 628 -1.37 9.52 2.02
C THR A 628 -0.44 8.37 1.67
N LEU A 629 0.26 7.84 2.67
CA LEU A 629 1.21 6.73 2.55
C LEU A 629 0.70 5.52 3.34
N GLU A 630 0.70 4.35 2.73
CA GLU A 630 0.33 3.05 3.34
C GLU A 630 1.35 1.99 2.90
N GLY A 631 2.19 1.50 3.80
CA GLY A 631 3.22 0.50 3.53
C GLY A 631 2.64 -0.90 3.36
N ARG A 632 1.74 -1.30 4.27
CA ARG A 632 1.04 -2.59 4.35
C ARG A 632 1.88 -3.67 5.05
N ALA A 633 2.41 -4.68 4.35
CA ALA A 633 2.99 -5.85 4.99
C ALA A 633 4.51 -5.85 4.78
N GLY A 634 5.30 -5.82 5.85
CA GLY A 634 6.74 -5.71 5.81
C GLY A 634 7.26 -4.71 6.83
N ALA A 635 8.54 -4.31 6.70
CA ALA A 635 9.13 -3.27 7.52
C ALA A 635 9.29 -2.01 6.68
N ASP A 636 8.34 -1.08 6.80
CA ASP A 636 8.19 0.03 5.87
C ASP A 636 8.88 1.30 6.34
N PHE A 637 9.37 2.11 5.40
CA PHE A 637 10.01 3.39 5.66
C PHE A 637 9.19 4.54 5.07
N TYR A 638 8.66 5.39 5.93
CA TYR A 638 7.91 6.59 5.55
C TYR A 638 8.83 7.81 5.61
N MET A 639 9.29 8.29 4.46
CA MET A 639 10.22 9.41 4.36
C MET A 639 9.49 10.74 4.26
N VAL A 640 9.71 11.59 5.26
CA VAL A 640 9.23 12.98 5.29
C VAL A 640 10.43 13.93 5.35
N ASN A 641 10.42 14.92 4.47
CA ASN A 641 11.42 15.96 4.32
C ASN A 641 10.80 17.34 4.58
N ALA A 642 11.68 18.30 4.83
CA ALA A 642 11.33 19.71 4.86
C ALA A 642 10.83 20.15 3.46
N GLY A 643 9.59 20.61 3.40
CA GLY A 643 8.90 21.10 2.21
C GLY A 643 7.81 20.17 1.68
N ASP A 644 7.64 19.00 2.29
CA ASP A 644 6.68 17.97 1.85
C ASP A 644 5.22 18.38 2.14
N GLY A 645 4.98 19.32 3.07
CA GLY A 645 3.63 19.77 3.39
C GLY A 645 2.95 18.88 4.43
N ILE A 646 1.75 18.35 4.13
CA ILE A 646 1.00 17.50 5.08
C ILE A 646 1.02 16.05 4.63
N THR A 647 1.77 15.20 5.32
CA THR A 647 1.79 13.76 5.03
C THR A 647 0.92 12.98 6.02
N ARG A 648 0.07 12.09 5.51
CA ARG A 648 -0.72 11.15 6.32
C ARG A 648 -0.14 9.74 6.19
N VAL A 649 0.31 9.17 7.28
CA VAL A 649 0.83 7.80 7.33
C VAL A 649 -0.22 6.89 7.94
N ASN A 650 -0.65 5.89 7.18
CA ASN A 650 -1.74 4.99 7.50
C ASN A 650 -1.21 3.56 7.63
N GLU A 651 -1.03 3.09 8.86
CA GLU A 651 -0.84 1.66 9.11
C GLU A 651 -2.16 1.01 9.50
N TYR A 652 -2.65 0.10 8.64
CA TYR A 652 -3.91 -0.63 8.88
C TYR A 652 -3.73 -2.14 9.01
N TRP A 653 -2.56 -2.65 8.61
CA TRP A 653 -2.29 -4.07 8.45
C TRP A 653 -1.29 -4.51 9.51
N GLY A 654 -1.75 -5.34 10.42
CA GLY A 654 -0.94 -5.78 11.54
C GLY A 654 0.04 -6.85 11.14
N ASP A 655 1.30 -6.48 11.01
CA ASP A 655 2.37 -7.45 10.99
C ASP A 655 2.56 -8.04 12.38
N SER A 656 2.08 -9.27 12.54
CA SER A 656 2.21 -9.99 13.81
C SER A 656 3.64 -10.54 13.96
N GLY A 657 4.60 -9.70 14.35
CA GLY A 657 5.94 -10.15 14.76
C GLY A 657 6.95 -9.02 14.99
N GLU A 658 7.85 -9.20 15.98
CA GLU A 658 8.96 -8.27 16.32
C GLU A 658 10.00 -8.03 15.19
N SER A 659 9.79 -8.56 13.99
CA SER A 659 10.72 -8.47 12.85
C SER A 659 10.30 -7.48 11.76
N CYS A 660 9.11 -6.90 11.88
CA CYS A 660 8.56 -5.92 10.96
C CYS A 660 8.43 -4.62 11.75
N ILE A 661 9.34 -3.67 11.53
CA ILE A 661 9.40 -2.41 12.29
C ILE A 661 9.15 -1.30 11.29
N ASP A 662 7.93 -0.78 11.28
CA ASP A 662 7.60 0.35 10.43
C ASP A 662 8.21 1.61 11.02
N THR A 663 8.93 2.35 10.19
CA THR A 663 9.79 3.46 10.60
C THR A 663 9.38 4.75 9.88
N LEU A 664 8.94 5.74 10.65
CA LEU A 664 8.81 7.11 10.14
C LEU A 664 10.19 7.77 10.13
N VAL A 665 10.67 8.16 8.95
CA VAL A 665 11.98 8.80 8.76
C VAL A 665 11.82 10.30 8.57
N LEU A 666 12.34 11.08 9.50
CA LEU A 666 12.37 12.55 9.46
C LEU A 666 13.74 13.01 8.94
N ASN A 667 13.86 13.10 7.61
CA ASN A 667 15.16 13.26 6.92
C ASN A 667 15.86 14.60 7.15
N ASP A 668 15.13 15.65 7.52
CA ASP A 668 15.69 16.99 7.76
C ASP A 668 15.70 17.38 9.25
N VAL A 669 15.30 16.46 10.13
CA VAL A 669 15.33 16.66 11.58
C VAL A 669 16.62 16.09 12.14
N THR A 670 17.40 16.93 12.83
CA THR A 670 18.70 16.55 13.40
C THR A 670 18.66 16.25 14.89
N SER A 671 17.57 16.57 15.57
CA SER A 671 17.35 16.30 17.00
C SER A 671 15.84 16.20 17.27
N ILE A 672 15.45 15.24 18.10
CA ILE A 672 14.05 14.99 18.47
C ILE A 672 13.44 16.16 19.24
N SER A 673 14.27 16.97 19.92
CA SER A 673 13.86 18.18 20.64
C SER A 673 13.22 19.26 19.75
N ASN A 674 13.45 19.21 18.43
CA ASN A 674 12.85 20.13 17.46
C ASN A 674 11.53 19.61 16.88
N VAL A 675 10.98 18.52 17.45
CA VAL A 675 9.77 17.88 16.99
C VAL A 675 8.68 18.04 18.04
N ASP A 676 7.56 18.64 17.65
CA ASP A 676 6.37 18.73 18.48
C ASP A 676 5.51 17.49 18.28
N PHE A 677 5.05 16.86 19.36
CA PHE A 677 4.21 15.66 19.31
C PHE A 677 2.90 15.91 20.06
N ASP A 678 1.79 15.74 19.36
CA ASP A 678 0.45 16.01 19.86
C ASP A 678 -0.51 14.89 19.44
N ILE A 679 -1.50 14.56 20.26
CA ILE A 679 -2.53 13.56 19.93
C ILE A 679 -3.84 14.27 19.65
N VAL A 680 -4.26 14.24 18.39
CA VAL A 680 -5.48 14.90 17.94
C VAL A 680 -6.41 13.89 17.29
N ASN A 681 -7.59 13.67 17.88
CA ASN A 681 -8.61 12.74 17.37
C ASN A 681 -8.06 11.32 17.07
N SER A 682 -7.18 10.80 17.93
CA SER A 682 -6.51 9.50 17.78
C SER A 682 -5.48 9.41 16.63
N TYR A 683 -5.01 10.55 16.13
CA TYR A 683 -3.83 10.63 15.27
C TYR A 683 -2.67 11.23 16.06
N LEU A 684 -1.48 10.64 15.93
CA LEU A 684 -0.25 11.29 16.36
C LEU A 684 0.10 12.35 15.32
N ARG A 685 -0.01 13.59 15.75
CA ARG A 685 0.41 14.76 14.99
C ARG A 685 1.86 15.04 15.36
N ILE A 686 2.71 15.13 14.34
CA ILE A 686 4.13 15.45 14.47
C ILE A 686 4.34 16.79 13.78
N GLY A 687 4.58 17.83 14.58
CA GLY A 687 4.96 19.15 14.12
C GLY A 687 6.46 19.20 13.86
N LEU A 688 6.83 19.59 12.66
CA LEU A 688 8.23 19.78 12.26
C LEU A 688 8.57 21.28 12.25
N PRO A 689 9.87 21.66 12.24
CA PRO A 689 10.28 23.04 12.04
C PRO A 689 9.59 23.66 10.80
N ASP A 690 9.36 24.98 10.81
CA ASP A 690 8.74 25.74 9.70
C ASP A 690 7.23 25.50 9.43
N ASN A 691 6.45 25.05 10.43
CA ASN A 691 4.99 24.77 10.36
C ASN A 691 4.60 23.58 9.47
N GLU A 692 5.51 22.65 9.24
CA GLU A 692 5.23 21.39 8.56
C GLU A 692 4.65 20.35 9.50
N MET A 693 3.89 19.40 8.94
CA MET A 693 2.92 18.63 9.71
C MET A 693 2.78 17.22 9.17
N VAL A 694 3.11 16.22 9.99
CA VAL A 694 2.82 14.80 9.70
C VAL A 694 1.67 14.33 10.58
N TRP A 695 0.70 13.65 9.99
CA TRP A 695 -0.35 12.93 10.71
C TRP A 695 -0.07 11.44 10.60
N GLY A 696 0.48 10.87 11.65
CA GLY A 696 0.58 9.43 11.82
C GLY A 696 -0.69 8.86 12.45
N VAL A 697 -1.10 7.69 12.01
CA VAL A 697 -2.07 6.88 12.76
C VAL A 697 -1.36 6.30 14.00
N LEU A 698 -1.82 6.69 15.19
CA LEU A 698 -1.40 6.07 16.45
C LEU A 698 -2.67 5.59 17.20
N PHE A 699 -3.02 4.32 17.04
CA PHE A 699 -4.10 3.71 17.83
C PHE A 699 -3.54 3.09 19.11
N PHE A 700 -3.62 3.81 20.22
CA PHE A 700 -3.37 3.23 21.55
C PHE A 700 -4.25 1.98 21.76
N GLY A 701 -3.60 0.84 22.02
CA GLY A 701 -4.24 -0.44 22.25
C GLY A 701 -4.47 -1.34 21.02
N HIS A 702 -4.00 -0.94 19.82
CA HIS A 702 -4.01 -1.80 18.63
C HIS A 702 -2.58 -1.99 18.10
N GLU A 703 -2.00 -3.16 18.37
CA GLU A 703 -0.63 -3.60 17.98
C GLU A 703 -0.41 -3.77 16.47
N SER A 704 -1.29 -3.24 15.64
CA SER A 704 -1.39 -3.59 14.22
C SER A 704 -1.61 -2.38 13.32
N ARG A 705 -1.52 -1.16 13.91
CA ARG A 705 -1.96 0.09 13.28
C ARG A 705 -1.19 1.31 13.77
N ARG A 706 0.12 1.16 13.92
CA ARG A 706 1.05 2.22 14.30
C ARG A 706 2.38 1.91 13.64
N PHE A 707 3.20 2.92 13.40
CA PHE A 707 4.63 2.66 13.18
C PHE A 707 5.28 2.28 14.51
N GLU A 708 6.35 1.51 14.45
CA GLU A 708 7.10 1.03 15.62
C GLU A 708 8.30 1.91 15.94
N ALA A 709 8.75 2.73 15.00
CA ALA A 709 9.92 3.58 15.20
C ALA A 709 9.83 4.95 14.49
N ILE A 710 10.53 5.93 15.04
CA ILE A 710 10.87 7.19 14.37
C ILE A 710 12.38 7.25 14.21
N SER A 711 12.87 7.55 13.02
CA SER A 711 14.29 7.75 12.74
C SER A 711 14.57 9.19 12.30
N LEU A 712 15.68 9.75 12.79
CA LEU A 712 16.16 11.08 12.46
C LEU A 712 17.33 11.03 11.46
N SER A 713 17.63 12.17 10.84
CA SER A 713 18.69 12.33 9.83
C SER A 713 20.11 11.92 10.28
N GLN A 714 20.38 11.88 11.58
CA GLN A 714 21.67 11.45 12.14
C GLN A 714 21.77 9.94 12.38
N GLY A 715 20.69 9.19 12.14
CA GLY A 715 20.61 7.75 12.35
C GLY A 715 20.16 7.35 13.76
N ASP A 716 19.74 8.30 14.58
CA ASP A 716 19.05 8.02 15.83
C ASP A 716 17.67 7.39 15.52
N VAL A 717 17.34 6.31 16.22
CA VAL A 717 16.08 5.57 16.07
C VAL A 717 15.43 5.49 17.44
N TYR A 718 14.17 5.89 17.51
CA TYR A 718 13.36 5.90 18.72
C TYR A 718 12.19 4.94 18.54
N TYR A 719 12.02 3.98 19.44
CA TYR A 719 10.96 2.97 19.36
C TYR A 719 9.68 3.42 20.07
N LEU A 720 8.51 2.99 19.58
CA LEU A 720 7.22 3.26 20.20
C LEU A 720 6.77 2.03 21.02
N PRO A 721 6.93 2.01 22.36
CA PRO A 721 6.67 0.82 23.14
C PRO A 721 5.18 0.47 23.22
N ARG A 722 4.91 -0.81 23.50
CA ARG A 722 3.56 -1.43 23.50
C ARG A 722 2.73 -1.09 24.75
N GLU A 723 3.39 -0.69 25.82
CA GLU A 723 2.81 -0.40 27.13
C GLU A 723 3.30 0.97 27.61
N ALA A 724 2.75 1.47 28.72
CA ALA A 724 3.28 2.65 29.41
C ALA A 724 4.61 2.34 30.15
N THR A 725 5.35 1.35 29.67
CA THR A 725 6.70 1.02 30.11
C THR A 725 7.53 0.76 28.88
N GLY A 726 8.60 1.54 28.68
CA GLY A 726 9.57 1.38 27.61
C GLY A 726 10.54 0.23 27.88
N SER A 727 11.54 0.17 27.03
CA SER A 727 12.41 -0.97 26.79
C SER A 727 13.81 -0.72 27.37
N GLY A 728 14.85 -1.22 26.70
CA GLY A 728 16.25 -0.91 27.00
C GLY A 728 16.94 -0.12 25.88
N ASP A 729 16.15 0.35 24.92
CA ASP A 729 16.53 1.15 23.77
C ASP A 729 15.90 2.55 23.91
N ASN A 730 16.30 3.54 23.11
CA ASN A 730 15.69 4.86 23.15
C ASN A 730 14.21 4.79 22.73
N ASP A 731 13.28 5.15 23.59
CA ASP A 731 11.84 5.05 23.36
C ASP A 731 11.16 6.42 23.20
N ILE A 732 10.03 6.48 22.50
CA ILE A 732 9.09 7.60 22.50
C ILE A 732 7.76 7.10 23.07
N ILE A 733 7.33 7.63 24.20
CA ILE A 733 6.12 7.18 24.89
C ILE A 733 5.15 8.34 25.08
N PHE A 734 3.91 8.12 24.68
CA PHE A 734 2.83 9.09 24.80
C PHE A 734 1.73 8.57 25.74
N GLY A 735 1.26 9.45 26.63
CA GLY A 735 0.03 9.33 27.38
C GLY A 735 -1.20 9.62 26.52
N ASP A 736 -2.38 9.43 27.10
CA ASP A 736 -3.65 9.84 26.53
C ASP A 736 -4.21 11.07 27.26
N SER A 737 -5.53 11.30 27.22
CA SER A 737 -6.14 12.43 27.93
C SER A 737 -6.57 12.10 29.37
N ASP A 738 -6.31 10.86 29.81
CA ASP A 738 -6.56 10.40 31.18
C ASP A 738 -5.26 10.48 32.00
N ASN A 739 -5.33 10.22 33.30
CA ASN A 739 -4.14 10.19 34.14
C ASN A 739 -3.29 8.94 33.84
N ASN A 740 -2.07 9.14 33.33
CA ASN A 740 -1.15 8.07 32.93
C ASN A 740 -0.02 7.83 33.96
N GLU A 741 0.49 6.61 33.97
CA GLU A 741 1.72 6.21 34.67
C GLU A 741 2.66 5.62 33.61
N ILE A 742 3.72 6.34 33.26
CA ILE A 742 4.66 6.03 32.17
C ILE A 742 6.07 5.83 32.75
N ASP A 743 6.79 4.79 32.33
CA ASP A 743 8.18 4.50 32.73
C ASP A 743 9.02 4.24 31.46
N GLY A 744 10.03 5.06 31.15
CA GLY A 744 10.85 4.95 29.93
C GLY A 744 11.74 3.71 29.93
N GLY A 745 12.32 3.38 31.08
CA GLY A 745 13.11 2.16 31.25
C GLY A 745 14.60 2.43 31.20
N ALA A 746 15.28 2.01 30.14
CA ALA A 746 16.68 2.36 29.90
C ALA A 746 16.85 2.74 28.44
N GLY A 747 17.76 3.67 28.15
CA GLY A 747 17.81 4.35 26.86
C GLY A 747 17.63 5.85 27.08
N ASN A 748 17.84 6.64 26.03
CA ASN A 748 17.55 8.06 26.05
C ASN A 748 16.12 8.27 25.53
N ASP A 749 15.16 8.35 26.45
CA ASP A 749 13.74 8.25 26.16
C ASP A 749 13.07 9.62 26.00
N TRP A 750 11.96 9.67 25.27
CA TRP A 750 11.09 10.85 25.15
C TRP A 750 9.69 10.51 25.63
N LEU A 751 9.26 11.11 26.74
CA LEU A 751 8.00 10.79 27.40
C LEU A 751 7.08 12.02 27.39
N SER A 752 5.83 11.86 26.97
CA SER A 752 4.82 12.92 27.01
C SER A 752 3.52 12.44 27.64
N GLY A 753 3.04 13.09 28.71
CA GLY A 753 1.78 12.76 29.39
C GLY A 753 0.53 13.23 28.65
N SER A 754 0.66 14.18 27.73
CA SER A 754 -0.44 14.83 27.01
C SER A 754 -1.39 15.64 27.90
N ALA A 755 -2.53 15.10 28.33
CA ALA A 755 -3.44 15.84 29.19
C ALA A 755 -3.93 14.92 30.28
N GLY A 756 -3.98 15.38 31.53
CA GLY A 756 -4.19 14.45 32.62
C GLY A 756 -3.54 14.93 33.89
N ASN A 757 -3.41 14.03 34.86
CA ASN A 757 -2.52 14.28 35.98
C ASN A 757 -1.56 13.10 35.99
N ASP A 758 -0.44 13.26 35.32
CA ASP A 758 0.37 12.14 34.85
C ASP A 758 1.58 11.90 35.76
N PHE A 759 2.10 10.68 35.73
CA PHE A 759 3.30 10.28 36.44
C PHE A 759 4.27 9.64 35.44
N LEU A 760 5.30 10.38 35.03
CA LEU A 760 6.30 9.96 34.05
C LEU A 760 7.62 9.68 34.77
N ILE A 761 8.25 8.57 34.44
CA ILE A 761 9.58 8.18 34.89
C ILE A 761 10.45 8.01 33.63
N GLY A 762 11.60 8.68 33.54
CA GLY A 762 12.63 8.50 32.50
C GLY A 762 13.26 7.11 32.61
N GLY A 763 14.26 6.94 33.46
CA GLY A 763 14.93 5.65 33.57
C GLY A 763 16.44 5.72 33.75
N GLU A 764 17.16 4.84 33.05
CA GLU A 764 18.61 4.96 32.86
C GLU A 764 18.89 5.55 31.47
N GLY A 765 19.55 6.71 31.37
CA GLY A 765 19.88 7.36 30.11
C GLY A 765 19.54 8.84 30.15
N ASP A 766 19.87 9.57 29.09
CA ASP A 766 19.58 11.00 29.02
C ASP A 766 18.16 11.19 28.44
N ASP A 767 17.17 11.37 29.32
CA ASP A 767 15.74 11.35 28.98
C ASP A 767 15.16 12.75 28.72
N THR A 768 14.01 12.83 28.06
CA THR A 768 13.23 14.06 27.91
C THR A 768 11.77 13.82 28.29
N LEU A 769 11.25 14.54 29.28
CA LEU A 769 9.93 14.32 29.86
C LEU A 769 9.08 15.59 29.74
N SER A 770 7.84 15.44 29.27
CA SER A 770 6.84 16.51 29.19
C SER A 770 5.52 16.05 29.82
N GLY A 771 5.04 16.75 30.85
CA GLY A 771 3.75 16.40 31.48
C GLY A 771 2.56 16.72 30.58
N GLY A 772 2.63 17.84 29.86
CA GLY A 772 1.48 18.39 29.16
C GLY A 772 0.47 19.01 30.13
N ALA A 773 -0.81 19.03 29.76
CA ALA A 773 -1.84 19.77 30.49
C ALA A 773 -2.40 19.03 31.71
N GLY A 774 -2.12 19.53 32.91
CA GLY A 774 -2.85 19.26 34.13
C GLY A 774 -1.97 19.31 35.39
N ILE A 775 -1.95 18.25 36.20
CA ILE A 775 -1.12 18.19 37.41
C ILE A 775 -0.21 16.97 37.36
N ASP A 776 1.00 17.19 36.87
CA ASP A 776 1.88 16.10 36.47
C ASP A 776 3.05 15.92 37.43
N THR A 777 3.70 14.78 37.36
CA THR A 777 4.89 14.44 38.13
C THR A 777 5.88 13.73 37.21
N LEU A 778 7.07 14.30 37.03
CA LEU A 778 8.13 13.84 36.12
C LEU A 778 9.35 13.41 36.94
N GLU A 779 9.92 12.23 36.67
CA GLU A 779 11.10 11.68 37.35
C GLU A 779 12.12 11.11 36.34
N GLY A 780 13.17 11.84 35.98
CA GLY A 780 14.19 11.44 35.00
C GLY A 780 15.06 10.26 35.46
N ARG A 781 15.56 10.32 36.70
CA ARG A 781 16.35 9.29 37.43
C ARG A 781 17.86 9.33 37.19
N ALA A 782 18.41 8.65 36.19
CA ALA A 782 19.87 8.49 36.06
C ALA A 782 20.32 8.82 34.65
N GLY A 783 21.18 9.83 34.51
CA GLY A 783 21.53 10.41 33.21
C GLY A 783 21.36 11.93 33.26
N ALA A 784 21.57 12.61 32.13
CA ALA A 784 21.34 14.05 32.02
C ALA A 784 19.96 14.29 31.38
N ASP A 785 18.96 14.56 32.23
CA ASP A 785 17.56 14.57 31.84
C ASP A 785 17.03 15.97 31.52
N PHE A 786 16.05 16.05 30.63
CA PHE A 786 15.34 17.28 30.25
C PHE A 786 13.88 17.23 30.67
N TYR A 787 13.43 18.25 31.40
CA TYR A 787 12.02 18.39 31.81
C TYR A 787 11.39 19.56 31.08
N MET A 788 10.52 19.26 30.11
CA MET A 788 9.86 20.25 29.28
C MET A 788 8.59 20.74 29.94
N VAL A 789 8.48 22.05 30.13
CA VAL A 789 7.27 22.73 30.60
C VAL A 789 6.91 23.87 29.64
N ASN A 790 5.67 23.85 29.16
CA ASN A 790 5.11 24.80 28.20
C ASN A 790 3.92 25.56 28.78
N ALA A 791 3.55 26.64 28.12
CA ALA A 791 2.34 27.38 28.39
C ALA A 791 1.10 26.52 28.12
N GLY A 792 0.26 26.36 29.14
CA GLY A 792 -0.93 25.52 29.16
C GLY A 792 -0.78 24.23 29.96
N ASP A 793 0.43 23.89 30.43
CA ASP A 793 0.71 22.61 31.10
C ASP A 793 0.14 22.56 32.53
N GLY A 794 -0.12 23.69 33.17
CA GLY A 794 -0.74 23.72 34.50
C GLY A 794 0.28 23.59 35.65
N ILE A 795 0.20 22.51 36.45
CA ILE A 795 1.06 22.31 37.63
C ILE A 795 1.96 21.08 37.44
N THR A 796 3.23 21.28 37.09
CA THR A 796 4.19 20.19 36.92
C THR A 796 5.04 20.01 38.17
N ARG A 797 5.20 18.77 38.66
CA ARG A 797 6.16 18.42 39.72
C ARG A 797 7.35 17.69 39.11
N VAL A 798 8.57 18.13 39.39
CA VAL A 798 9.79 17.48 38.89
C VAL A 798 10.56 16.86 40.05
N ASN A 799 10.66 15.52 40.07
CA ASN A 799 11.34 14.77 41.13
C ASN A 799 12.61 14.06 40.61
N GLU A 800 13.77 14.49 41.07
CA GLU A 800 14.99 13.70 40.91
C GLU A 800 15.13 12.66 42.01
N TYR A 801 15.22 11.37 41.65
CA TYR A 801 15.24 10.26 42.59
C TYR A 801 16.35 9.24 42.31
N TRP A 802 17.52 9.45 42.93
CA TRP A 802 18.62 8.48 43.04
C TRP A 802 19.14 7.90 41.70
N GLY A 803 20.20 8.49 41.15
CA GLY A 803 20.94 7.89 40.03
C GLY A 803 22.40 8.31 39.96
N ASP A 804 22.65 9.61 40.07
CA ASP A 804 23.94 10.15 39.63
C ASP A 804 24.98 10.14 40.74
N THR A 805 25.97 9.28 40.53
CA THR A 805 27.19 9.27 41.35
C THR A 805 28.38 9.90 40.60
N GLU A 806 28.15 10.37 39.38
CA GLU A 806 29.11 11.05 38.49
C GLU A 806 28.72 12.53 38.39
N GLU A 807 29.64 13.46 38.68
CA GLU A 807 29.44 14.93 38.62
C GLU A 807 29.20 15.48 37.18
N SER A 808 29.01 14.62 36.17
CA SER A 808 28.93 15.01 34.75
C SER A 808 27.54 14.97 34.13
N TYR A 809 26.56 14.40 34.83
CA TYR A 809 25.16 14.44 34.41
C TYR A 809 24.56 15.77 34.88
N VAL A 810 23.84 16.44 33.99
CA VAL A 810 23.31 17.80 34.19
C VAL A 810 21.85 17.77 33.82
N ASP A 811 20.99 17.69 34.82
CA ASP A 811 19.55 17.72 34.61
C ASP A 811 19.09 19.16 34.34
N THR A 812 18.17 19.31 33.40
CA THR A 812 17.76 20.60 32.84
C THR A 812 16.25 20.73 32.87
N LEU A 813 15.74 21.71 33.63
CA LEU A 813 14.36 22.16 33.50
C LEU A 813 14.25 23.15 32.32
N VAL A 814 13.48 22.80 31.29
CA VAL A 814 13.29 23.64 30.10
C VAL A 814 11.92 24.31 30.15
N LEU A 815 11.93 25.64 30.09
CA LEU A 815 10.71 26.47 30.07
C LEU A 815 10.56 27.13 28.70
N ASN A 816 9.87 26.45 27.78
CA ASN A 816 9.89 26.79 26.35
C ASN A 816 9.21 28.14 26.04
N ASP A 817 8.14 28.48 26.76
CA ASP A 817 7.36 29.71 26.51
C ASP A 817 7.81 30.92 27.35
N VAL A 818 8.94 30.79 28.05
CA VAL A 818 9.47 31.88 28.88
C VAL A 818 10.67 32.54 28.22
N ALA A 819 10.51 33.81 27.87
CA ALA A 819 11.54 34.57 27.14
C ALA A 819 12.71 35.04 28.01
N SER A 820 12.53 35.14 29.34
CA SER A 820 13.57 35.60 30.27
C SER A 820 13.27 35.21 31.72
N LEU A 821 14.33 35.06 32.52
CA LEU A 821 14.26 34.91 33.99
C LEU A 821 13.39 35.95 34.69
N SER A 822 13.30 37.18 34.18
CA SER A 822 12.51 38.25 34.80
C SER A 822 11.00 38.01 34.76
N ASP A 823 10.53 37.10 33.90
CA ASP A 823 9.11 36.80 33.72
C ASP A 823 8.62 35.72 34.72
N ILE A 824 9.51 35.26 35.59
CA ILE A 824 9.32 34.11 36.48
C ILE A 824 9.42 34.57 37.93
N LYS A 825 8.65 33.95 38.82
CA LYS A 825 8.84 34.09 40.27
C LYS A 825 9.26 32.78 40.89
N PHE A 826 10.27 32.85 41.74
CA PHE A 826 10.76 31.73 42.53
C PHE A 826 10.34 31.90 43.99
N ASP A 827 9.94 30.81 44.64
CA ASP A 827 9.47 30.78 46.03
C ASP A 827 9.88 29.44 46.66
N ILE A 828 10.13 29.42 47.97
CA ILE A 828 10.38 28.20 48.74
C ILE A 828 9.16 27.89 49.60
N VAL A 829 8.45 26.82 49.25
CA VAL A 829 7.26 26.42 50.00
C VAL A 829 7.39 24.98 50.50
N ASN A 830 7.38 24.81 51.83
CA ASN A 830 7.47 23.50 52.49
C ASN A 830 8.69 22.64 52.05
N ARG A 831 9.84 23.29 51.77
CA ARG A 831 11.10 22.69 51.29
C ARG A 831 11.11 22.26 49.81
N TYR A 832 10.19 22.80 49.00
CA TYR A 832 10.17 22.66 47.55
C TYR A 832 10.41 24.03 46.91
N LEU A 833 11.11 24.06 45.78
CA LEU A 833 11.17 25.24 44.92
C LEU A 833 9.87 25.28 44.13
N ARG A 834 9.19 26.40 44.23
CA ARG A 834 8.03 26.73 43.41
C ARG A 834 8.46 27.81 42.41
N ILE A 835 8.19 27.55 41.15
CA ILE A 835 8.46 28.45 40.03
C ILE A 835 7.11 28.82 39.44
N ASP A 836 6.67 30.05 39.64
CA ASP A 836 5.45 30.59 39.04
C ASP A 836 5.80 31.22 37.69
N LEU A 837 5.19 30.69 36.63
CA LEU A 837 5.37 31.16 35.26
C LEU A 837 4.27 32.18 34.90
N PRO A 838 4.39 32.90 33.76
CA PRO A 838 3.30 33.66 33.20
C PRO A 838 2.00 32.83 33.07
N ASP A 839 0.84 33.50 33.05
CA ASP A 839 -0.48 32.86 32.84
C ASP A 839 -1.01 31.89 33.94
N ASN A 840 -0.40 31.88 35.14
CA ASN A 840 -0.75 31.08 36.33
C ASN A 840 -0.35 29.60 36.29
N GLU A 841 0.64 29.24 35.48
CA GLU A 841 1.31 27.95 35.59
C GLU A 841 2.27 27.93 36.79
N VAL A 842 2.44 26.75 37.37
CA VAL A 842 3.27 26.57 38.58
C VAL A 842 4.07 25.29 38.47
N VAL A 843 5.39 25.41 38.36
CA VAL A 843 6.30 24.27 38.45
C VAL A 843 6.76 24.10 39.89
N TRP A 844 6.72 22.87 40.40
CA TRP A 844 7.28 22.50 41.69
C TRP A 844 8.50 21.59 41.48
N GLY A 845 9.70 22.11 41.69
CA GLY A 845 10.90 21.28 41.80
C GLY A 845 10.97 20.63 43.19
N VAL A 846 11.53 19.43 43.30
CA VAL A 846 11.56 18.65 44.55
C VAL A 846 12.82 18.79 45.41
N PHE A 847 12.60 18.81 46.74
CA PHE A 847 13.54 18.59 47.87
C PHE A 847 14.94 19.26 47.82
N PHE A 848 14.98 20.58 47.70
CA PHE A 848 16.22 21.36 47.57
C PHE A 848 17.19 21.29 48.77
N PHE A 849 16.69 21.10 50.01
CA PHE A 849 17.52 21.35 51.21
C PHE A 849 18.13 20.11 51.88
N SER A 850 17.96 18.89 51.35
CA SER A 850 18.36 17.69 52.11
C SER A 850 19.28 16.69 51.40
N HIS A 851 19.53 16.82 50.10
CA HIS A 851 20.42 15.90 49.37
C HIS A 851 20.96 16.54 48.09
N GLU A 852 22.28 16.45 47.87
CA GLU A 852 23.00 17.02 46.71
C GLU A 852 22.63 16.38 45.36
N SER A 853 21.95 15.23 45.37
CA SER A 853 21.70 14.36 44.21
C SER A 853 20.20 14.26 43.87
N ARG A 854 19.44 15.34 44.10
CA ARG A 854 17.95 15.36 43.98
C ARG A 854 17.42 16.71 43.47
N ARG A 855 18.15 17.38 42.59
CA ARG A 855 17.81 18.71 42.05
C ARG A 855 18.26 18.75 40.59
N PHE A 856 17.60 19.56 39.76
CA PHE A 856 18.15 19.88 38.45
C PHE A 856 19.33 20.86 38.58
N GLU A 857 20.35 20.67 37.76
CA GLU A 857 21.57 21.50 37.74
C GLU A 857 21.37 22.79 36.95
N THR A 858 20.47 22.79 35.97
CA THR A 858 20.23 23.96 35.12
C THR A 858 18.76 24.20 34.85
N ILE A 859 18.43 25.46 34.58
CA ILE A 859 17.13 25.87 34.03
C ILE A 859 17.40 26.57 32.71
N GLN A 860 16.76 26.11 31.64
CA GLN A 860 16.85 26.70 30.31
C GLN A 860 15.59 27.51 29.98
N PHE A 861 15.79 28.71 29.42
CA PHE A 861 14.74 29.62 28.96
C PHE A 861 14.91 29.90 27.47
N GLY A 862 13.87 29.62 26.67
CA GLY A 862 13.92 29.69 25.22
C GLY A 862 15.10 28.93 24.59
N ASP A 863 15.53 29.38 23.42
CA ASP A 863 16.45 28.60 22.56
C ASP A 863 17.93 28.64 23.01
N GLU A 864 18.37 29.55 23.90
CA GLU A 864 19.82 29.76 24.14
C GLU A 864 20.24 30.25 25.55
N GLN A 865 19.35 30.52 26.52
CA GLN A 865 19.76 30.97 27.88
C GLN A 865 19.67 29.85 28.91
N VAL A 866 20.82 29.40 29.41
CA VAL A 866 20.93 28.41 30.49
C VAL A 866 21.37 29.11 31.76
N CYS A 867 20.60 28.96 32.83
CA CYS A 867 20.95 29.45 34.16
C CYS A 867 21.35 28.27 35.02
N GLN A 868 22.46 28.43 35.74
CA GLN A 868 22.96 27.38 36.60
C GLN A 868 22.21 27.39 37.93
N VAL A 869 22.10 26.22 38.55
CA VAL A 869 21.64 26.05 39.93
C VAL A 869 22.81 25.52 40.76
N PRO A 870 23.81 26.37 41.08
CA PRO A 870 25.07 25.90 41.67
C PRO A 870 24.89 25.17 42.99
N HIS A 871 25.81 24.25 43.28
CA HIS A 871 25.96 23.68 44.62
C HIS A 871 26.87 24.58 45.43
N GLY A 872 26.29 25.49 46.22
CA GLY A 872 27.02 26.34 47.14
C GLY A 872 26.47 27.74 47.21
N MET A 873 26.89 28.47 48.24
CA MET A 873 26.41 29.81 48.51
C MET A 873 27.12 30.88 47.64
N ALA A 874 27.63 30.53 46.46
CA ALA A 874 28.31 31.48 45.57
C ALA A 874 28.11 31.09 44.10
N GLY A 875 27.53 32.00 43.32
CA GLY A 875 27.38 31.93 41.87
C GLY A 875 28.65 32.30 41.10
N GLY A 876 28.59 32.09 39.80
CA GLY A 876 29.65 32.29 38.81
C GLY A 876 29.56 33.64 38.11
N ALA A 877 29.75 33.64 36.79
CA ALA A 877 29.72 34.83 35.94
C ALA A 877 28.55 34.77 34.93
N GLU A 878 27.66 33.80 35.10
CA GLU A 878 26.43 33.61 34.34
C GLU A 878 25.25 33.88 35.30
N SER A 879 24.03 33.96 34.79
CA SER A 879 22.85 34.09 35.65
C SER A 879 22.68 32.83 36.51
N ASP A 880 22.68 33.01 37.83
CA ASP A 880 22.58 31.91 38.79
C ASP A 880 21.29 31.94 39.60
N VAL A 881 20.80 30.76 40.00
CA VAL A 881 19.74 30.64 41.02
C VAL A 881 20.34 30.03 42.29
N LEU A 882 20.44 30.85 43.33
CA LEU A 882 21.07 30.53 44.62
C LEU A 882 20.02 30.31 45.70
N PHE A 883 20.28 29.34 46.57
CA PHE A 883 19.40 28.98 47.67
C PHE A 883 20.18 28.83 48.96
N GLY A 884 19.65 29.37 50.06
CA GLY A 884 20.09 29.06 51.42
C GLY A 884 19.15 28.12 52.16
N ASP A 885 19.54 27.66 53.35
CA ASP A 885 18.79 26.71 54.19
C ASP A 885 18.14 27.38 55.42
N ASP A 886 17.78 26.61 56.46
CA ASP A 886 17.21 27.15 57.71
C ASP A 886 18.31 27.66 58.69
N ALA A 887 19.55 27.86 58.23
CA ALA A 887 20.66 28.37 59.02
C ALA A 887 21.22 29.67 58.45
N ASP A 888 21.91 30.46 59.28
CA ASP A 888 22.61 31.68 58.85
C ASP A 888 23.59 31.39 57.69
N ASN A 889 23.25 31.85 56.49
CA ASN A 889 23.93 31.60 55.22
C ASN A 889 24.65 32.84 54.70
N ILE A 890 25.65 32.65 53.84
CA ILE A 890 26.32 33.76 53.11
C ILE A 890 26.28 33.46 51.63
N LEU A 891 25.31 34.00 50.92
CA LEU A 891 25.02 33.79 49.51
C LEU A 891 25.67 34.88 48.67
N THR A 892 26.31 34.56 47.54
CA THR A 892 26.99 35.55 46.68
C THR A 892 26.58 35.35 45.24
N GLY A 893 25.84 36.29 44.64
CA GLY A 893 25.32 36.19 43.27
C GLY A 893 26.40 35.95 42.22
N GLY A 894 27.48 36.75 42.27
CA GLY A 894 28.50 36.72 41.23
C GLY A 894 28.22 37.78 40.17
N GLY A 895 28.36 37.44 38.89
CA GLY A 895 27.97 38.32 37.80
C GLY A 895 26.94 37.67 36.90
N GLY A 896 25.98 38.43 36.38
CA GLY A 896 24.82 37.86 35.67
C GLY A 896 23.52 38.29 36.33
N ALA A 897 22.40 37.79 35.81
CA ALA A 897 21.08 38.12 36.34
C ALA A 897 20.64 37.07 37.36
N ASP A 898 20.95 37.30 38.64
CA ASP A 898 20.85 36.27 39.69
C ASP A 898 19.51 36.27 40.43
N VAL A 899 19.04 35.07 40.81
CA VAL A 899 17.96 34.86 41.77
C VAL A 899 18.56 34.30 43.05
N VAL A 900 18.27 34.89 44.21
CA VAL A 900 18.76 34.42 45.50
C VAL A 900 17.60 34.25 46.46
N LEU A 901 17.42 33.06 47.04
CA LEU A 901 16.44 32.80 48.09
C LEU A 901 17.16 32.27 49.33
N ALA A 902 17.33 33.09 50.37
CA ALA A 902 18.21 32.79 51.48
C ALA A 902 17.62 31.81 52.51
N GLY A 903 16.30 31.80 52.67
CA GLY A 903 15.62 30.74 53.41
C GLY A 903 15.25 31.19 54.82
N GLY A 904 15.82 30.58 55.86
CA GLY A 904 15.57 31.01 57.23
C GLY A 904 16.86 31.02 58.04
N GLY A 905 16.91 31.81 59.10
CA GLY A 905 18.17 32.14 59.76
C GLY A 905 18.55 33.59 59.47
N ASP A 906 19.63 34.07 60.08
CA ASP A 906 20.07 35.46 59.86
C ASP A 906 21.09 35.46 58.71
N ASP A 907 20.62 35.69 57.49
CA ASP A 907 21.40 35.47 56.26
C ASP A 907 22.14 36.70 55.77
N VAL A 908 23.18 36.48 54.95
CA VAL A 908 23.93 37.52 54.24
C VAL A 908 23.88 37.24 52.75
N VAL A 909 23.28 38.14 51.96
CA VAL A 909 23.24 38.06 50.51
C VAL A 909 24.17 39.11 49.91
N ASN A 910 25.26 38.68 49.29
CA ASN A 910 26.23 39.52 48.59
C ASN A 910 25.85 39.64 47.12
N VAL A 911 25.60 40.86 46.65
CA VAL A 911 25.35 41.16 45.25
C VAL A 911 26.53 41.98 44.71
N ALA A 912 27.20 41.45 43.68
CA ALA A 912 28.43 42.02 43.14
C ALA A 912 28.20 42.88 41.87
N ASP A 913 27.00 42.86 41.29
CA ASP A 913 26.56 43.76 40.22
C ASP A 913 25.09 44.22 40.39
N GLY A 914 24.55 44.97 39.43
CA GLY A 914 23.19 45.53 39.52
C GLY A 914 22.11 44.70 38.83
N ASP A 915 22.45 43.52 38.31
CA ASP A 915 21.61 42.79 37.35
C ASP A 915 20.77 41.67 38.00
N PHE A 916 20.80 41.51 39.33
CA PHE A 916 19.99 40.54 40.10
C PHE A 916 18.49 40.61 39.75
N VAL A 917 17.85 39.47 39.52
CA VAL A 917 16.44 39.33 39.16
C VAL A 917 15.53 39.30 40.37
N ASN A 918 15.90 38.55 41.42
CA ASN A 918 15.12 38.45 42.65
C ASN A 918 16.03 38.12 43.84
N VAL A 919 15.82 38.75 45.00
CA VAL A 919 16.50 38.42 46.25
C VAL A 919 15.47 38.31 47.36
N ASP A 920 15.41 37.17 48.02
CA ASP A 920 14.53 36.94 49.17
C ASP A 920 15.37 36.52 50.37
N GLY A 921 15.34 37.29 51.47
CA GLY A 921 16.05 36.92 52.70
C GLY A 921 15.32 35.86 53.51
N GLY A 922 13.99 35.89 53.49
CA GLY A 922 13.14 34.91 54.17
C GLY A 922 12.99 35.12 55.69
N ASP A 923 12.96 34.03 56.46
CA ASP A 923 12.64 34.07 57.90
C ASP A 923 13.89 34.36 58.75
N GLY A 924 14.13 35.63 59.13
CA GLY A 924 15.24 35.94 60.01
C GLY A 924 15.52 37.43 60.16
N PHE A 925 16.76 37.76 60.48
CA PHE A 925 17.30 39.10 60.27
C PHE A 925 18.33 39.04 59.15
N ASP A 926 17.92 39.47 57.96
CA ASP A 926 18.69 39.23 56.75
C ASP A 926 19.39 40.50 56.26
N LEU A 927 20.64 40.33 55.81
CA LEU A 927 21.55 41.38 55.39
C LEU A 927 21.86 41.27 53.90
N LEU A 928 21.45 42.26 53.12
CA LEU A 928 21.84 42.41 51.72
C LEU A 928 23.10 43.29 51.61
N GLN A 929 24.25 42.69 51.31
CA GLN A 929 25.49 43.43 51.06
C GLN A 929 25.67 43.69 49.57
N ILE A 930 25.98 44.94 49.24
CA ILE A 930 26.31 45.35 47.88
C ILE A 930 27.79 45.65 47.85
N GLU A 931 28.58 44.85 47.14
CA GLU A 931 30.02 45.06 47.02
C GLU A 931 30.37 45.54 45.60
N GLY A 932 30.49 46.86 45.39
CA GLY A 932 30.79 47.43 44.07
C GLY A 932 31.10 48.92 44.01
N GLU A 933 31.43 49.43 42.82
CA GLU A 933 31.65 50.87 42.57
C GLU A 933 30.50 51.46 41.75
N GLY A 934 29.72 52.37 42.34
CA GLY A 934 28.67 53.12 41.64
C GLY A 934 27.39 52.34 41.33
N LEU A 935 27.14 51.23 42.01
CA LEU A 935 25.95 50.41 41.81
C LEU A 935 24.68 51.13 42.29
N THR A 936 23.56 50.93 41.61
CA THR A 936 22.25 51.45 42.05
C THR A 936 21.34 50.27 42.31
N LEU A 937 20.94 50.09 43.55
CA LEU A 937 19.92 49.13 43.97
C LEU A 937 18.58 49.84 44.06
N ASP A 938 17.62 49.43 43.25
CA ASP A 938 16.26 49.98 43.26
C ASP A 938 15.29 49.02 43.93
N LEU A 939 15.03 49.24 45.22
CA LEU A 939 14.04 48.50 45.99
C LEU A 939 12.61 48.97 45.70
N THR A 940 12.37 49.91 44.78
CA THR A 940 10.99 50.35 44.46
C THR A 940 10.26 49.38 43.51
N GLU A 941 10.99 48.46 42.88
CA GLU A 941 10.40 47.34 42.14
C GLU A 941 9.87 46.28 43.13
N VAL A 942 8.59 46.42 43.48
CA VAL A 942 7.92 45.57 44.47
C VAL A 942 8.02 44.08 44.11
N GLY A 943 8.62 43.29 45.00
CA GLY A 943 8.79 41.84 44.84
C GLY A 943 10.10 41.41 44.19
N ARG A 944 11.02 42.34 43.86
CA ARG A 944 12.38 42.05 43.38
C ARG A 944 13.37 41.82 44.52
N VAL A 945 13.12 42.45 45.66
CA VAL A 945 13.84 42.17 46.91
C VAL A 945 12.78 42.03 48.00
N THR A 946 12.81 40.95 48.75
CA THR A 946 11.88 40.63 49.84
C THR A 946 12.60 40.11 51.06
N ASP A 947 11.92 40.26 52.20
CA ASP A 947 12.38 39.91 53.54
C ASP A 947 13.87 40.22 53.82
N ILE A 948 14.27 41.49 53.60
CA ILE A 948 15.60 42.03 53.96
C ILE A 948 15.46 43.10 55.04
N GLU A 949 16.10 42.90 56.18
CA GLU A 949 16.08 43.81 57.33
C GLU A 949 17.25 44.80 57.35
N ALA A 950 18.36 44.46 56.70
CA ALA A 950 19.53 45.33 56.58
C ALA A 950 20.12 45.36 55.17
N VAL A 951 20.62 46.53 54.76
CA VAL A 951 21.40 46.69 53.53
C VAL A 951 22.74 47.31 53.88
N ASP A 952 23.84 46.65 53.52
CA ASP A 952 25.19 47.21 53.58
C ASP A 952 25.60 47.71 52.19
N LEU A 953 25.80 49.02 52.04
CA LEU A 953 26.41 49.61 50.87
C LEU A 953 27.93 49.60 51.06
N LEU A 954 28.61 48.64 50.42
CA LEU A 954 30.06 48.45 50.53
C LEU A 954 30.75 48.84 49.22
N GLY A 955 31.72 49.74 49.28
CA GLY A 955 32.47 50.20 48.11
C GLY A 955 32.44 51.71 47.96
N ILE A 956 32.41 52.23 46.72
CA ILE A 956 32.45 53.67 46.47
C ILE A 956 31.26 54.06 45.60
N GLY A 957 30.41 54.96 46.09
CA GLY A 957 29.40 55.61 45.24
C GLY A 957 28.11 54.82 45.06
N ASN A 958 27.82 53.84 45.91
CA ASN A 958 26.64 53.01 45.75
C ASN A 958 25.38 53.77 46.17
N ARG A 959 24.25 53.42 45.55
CA ARG A 959 23.00 54.14 45.73
C ARG A 959 21.84 53.19 45.97
N LEU A 960 21.12 53.40 47.07
CA LEU A 960 19.88 52.71 47.39
C LEU A 960 18.67 53.59 47.04
N ILE A 961 17.71 53.06 46.29
CA ILE A 961 16.42 53.71 46.01
C ILE A 961 15.32 52.91 46.70
N ILE A 962 14.45 53.56 47.47
CA ILE A 962 13.41 52.89 48.25
C ILE A 962 12.10 53.69 48.31
N SER A 963 11.00 53.02 48.65
CA SER A 963 9.71 53.64 48.98
C SER A 963 9.13 53.02 50.24
N SER A 964 8.20 53.69 50.92
CA SER A 964 7.51 53.07 52.06
C SER A 964 6.68 51.85 51.66
N GLU A 965 6.07 51.88 50.47
CA GLU A 965 5.25 50.78 49.95
C GLU A 965 6.11 49.55 49.63
N SER A 966 7.28 49.76 49.03
CA SER A 966 8.18 48.67 48.72
C SER A 966 8.87 48.11 49.96
N LEU A 967 9.21 48.96 50.95
CA LEU A 967 9.72 48.50 52.24
C LEU A 967 8.70 47.64 53.00
N ASP A 968 7.44 48.09 53.05
CA ASP A 968 6.37 47.33 53.70
C ASP A 968 6.09 45.99 53.01
N ALA A 969 6.42 45.89 51.73
CA ALA A 969 6.31 44.66 50.95
C ALA A 969 7.56 43.77 51.05
N SER A 970 8.70 44.32 51.46
CA SER A 970 10.00 43.65 51.40
C SER A 970 10.61 43.31 52.77
N THR A 971 9.91 43.51 53.88
CA THR A 971 10.42 43.07 55.20
C THR A 971 9.29 42.82 56.18
N SER A 972 9.40 41.70 56.89
CA SER A 972 8.49 41.30 57.96
C SER A 972 8.60 42.21 59.20
N ALA A 973 9.77 42.79 59.47
CA ALA A 973 10.05 43.67 60.60
C ALA A 973 9.60 45.13 60.38
N LYS A 974 9.26 45.51 59.13
CA LYS A 974 8.92 46.88 58.70
C LYS A 974 9.97 47.93 59.06
N THR A 975 11.19 47.50 59.34
CA THR A 975 12.31 48.37 59.70
C THR A 975 13.52 47.96 58.87
N LEU A 976 13.98 48.83 57.98
CA LEU A 976 15.21 48.60 57.24
C LEU A 976 16.36 49.40 57.84
N ILE A 977 17.48 48.74 58.09
CA ILE A 977 18.73 49.37 58.50
C ILE A 977 19.63 49.49 57.27
N VAL A 978 20.12 50.70 56.98
CA VAL A 978 20.98 50.96 55.84
C VAL A 978 22.33 51.44 56.34
N HIS A 979 23.36 50.63 56.11
CA HIS A 979 24.75 50.93 56.41
C HIS A 979 25.49 51.34 55.14
N GLY A 980 26.51 52.17 55.28
CA GLY A 980 27.28 52.72 54.18
C GLY A 980 28.15 53.88 54.66
N ASP A 981 28.92 54.47 53.75
CA ASP A 981 29.80 55.58 54.07
C ASP A 981 29.43 56.88 53.34
N SER A 982 30.29 57.89 53.44
CA SER A 982 30.04 59.22 52.87
C SER A 982 30.02 59.31 51.34
N ASP A 983 30.50 58.27 50.66
CA ASP A 983 30.45 58.18 49.20
C ASP A 983 29.12 57.56 48.72
N ASP A 984 28.35 56.91 49.60
CA ASP A 984 27.06 56.30 49.27
C ASP A 984 25.88 57.26 49.39
N ALA A 985 24.79 56.95 48.70
CA ALA A 985 23.58 57.77 48.71
C ALA A 985 22.30 56.94 48.87
N ILE A 986 21.32 57.50 49.58
CA ILE A 986 19.97 56.95 49.63
C ILE A 986 18.96 57.93 49.03
N VAL A 987 18.04 57.41 48.23
CA VAL A 987 16.98 58.16 47.55
C VAL A 987 15.64 57.54 47.91
N THR A 988 14.69 58.35 48.37
CA THR A 988 13.31 57.88 48.57
C THR A 988 12.40 58.39 47.45
N SER A 989 11.50 57.55 46.95
CA SER A 989 10.52 57.96 45.93
C SER A 989 9.28 58.64 46.52
N ASP A 990 9.06 58.46 47.82
CA ASP A 990 7.99 59.06 48.61
C ASP A 990 8.53 59.81 49.83
N SER A 991 7.62 60.48 50.56
CA SER A 991 7.98 61.44 51.60
C SER A 991 8.00 60.82 53.00
N TRP A 992 9.15 60.93 53.67
CA TRP A 992 9.41 60.36 54.99
C TRP A 992 9.46 61.42 56.09
N THR A 993 9.14 61.04 57.32
CA THR A 993 9.27 61.91 58.50
C THR A 993 10.53 61.53 59.27
N LEU A 994 11.41 62.51 59.54
CA LEU A 994 12.54 62.34 60.46
C LEU A 994 12.03 62.14 61.90
N THR A 995 12.37 61.02 62.52
CA THR A 995 11.86 60.63 63.85
C THR A 995 12.89 60.69 64.97
N GLY A 996 14.18 60.65 64.66
CA GLY A 996 15.23 60.79 65.66
C GLY A 996 16.60 60.31 65.19
N GLU A 997 17.50 60.14 66.15
CA GLU A 997 18.80 59.49 65.99
C GLU A 997 18.82 58.25 66.89
N GLU A 998 19.39 57.16 66.40
CA GLU A 998 19.55 55.89 67.12
C GLU A 998 21.01 55.43 67.04
N VAL A 999 21.49 54.73 68.07
CA VAL A 999 22.86 54.18 68.10
C VAL A 999 22.75 52.67 68.23
N ILE A 1000 23.13 51.96 67.18
CA ILE A 1000 23.14 50.51 67.11
C ILE A 1000 24.60 50.06 67.04
N GLU A 1001 25.02 49.21 67.97
CA GLU A 1001 26.38 48.66 68.09
C GLU A 1001 27.55 49.68 68.07
N GLY A 1002 27.27 50.96 68.37
CA GLY A 1002 28.27 52.03 68.44
C GLY A 1002 28.35 52.92 67.19
N GLN A 1003 27.58 52.61 66.15
CA GLN A 1003 27.37 53.43 64.96
C GLN A 1003 26.10 54.28 65.12
N SER A 1004 26.08 55.51 64.57
CA SER A 1004 24.96 56.45 64.70
C SER A 1004 24.12 56.45 63.43
N TYR A 1005 22.80 56.30 63.59
CA TYR A 1005 21.83 56.26 62.52
C TYR A 1005 20.83 57.38 62.71
N THR A 1006 20.36 57.93 61.60
CA THR A 1006 19.17 58.78 61.61
C THR A 1006 17.95 57.97 61.23
N ALA A 1007 16.95 58.04 62.10
CA ALA A 1007 15.70 57.31 61.98
C ALA A 1007 14.66 58.12 61.19
N TYR A 1008 14.00 57.46 60.25
CA TYR A 1008 12.90 57.95 59.45
C TYR A 1008 11.68 57.02 59.62
N SER A 1009 10.48 57.55 59.47
CA SER A 1009 9.25 56.76 59.42
C SER A 1009 8.27 57.29 58.38
N GLN A 1010 7.52 56.40 57.75
CA GLN A 1010 6.38 56.74 56.93
C GLN A 1010 5.28 55.70 57.17
N GLY A 1011 4.21 56.09 57.86
CA GLY A 1011 3.19 55.13 58.29
C GLY A 1011 3.75 54.16 59.35
N ASP A 1012 3.61 52.85 59.09
CA ASP A 1012 4.14 51.77 59.94
C ASP A 1012 5.57 51.34 59.53
N SER A 1013 6.10 51.90 58.44
CA SER A 1013 7.43 51.60 57.91
C SER A 1013 8.48 52.50 58.56
N HIS A 1014 9.61 51.90 58.94
CA HIS A 1014 10.73 52.55 59.61
C HIS A 1014 12.02 52.33 58.82
N MET A 1015 12.88 53.33 58.78
CA MET A 1015 14.19 53.21 58.14
C MET A 1015 15.25 53.88 59.01
N LEU A 1016 16.34 53.16 59.28
CA LEU A 1016 17.49 53.67 60.01
C LEU A 1016 18.64 53.80 59.02
N VAL A 1017 19.06 55.02 58.71
CA VAL A 1017 20.13 55.26 57.73
C VAL A 1017 21.36 55.75 58.46
N ASP A 1018 22.52 55.14 58.20
CA ASP A 1018 23.80 55.57 58.75
C ASP A 1018 24.00 57.08 58.54
N ASP A 1019 24.50 57.76 59.56
CA ASP A 1019 24.74 59.20 59.51
C ASP A 1019 25.79 59.61 58.48
N GLU A 1020 26.66 58.69 58.07
CA GLU A 1020 27.69 58.96 57.07
C GLU A 1020 27.13 59.02 55.63
N ILE A 1021 26.04 58.30 55.32
CA ILE A 1021 25.43 58.25 53.98
C ILE A 1021 24.86 59.61 53.53
N ASP A 1022 24.98 59.92 52.23
CA ASP A 1022 24.30 61.06 51.60
C ASP A 1022 22.78 60.83 51.57
N ARG A 1023 22.10 61.53 52.48
CA ARG A 1023 20.66 61.49 52.68
C ARG A 1023 19.91 62.61 51.97
N THR A 1024 20.56 63.38 51.10
CA THR A 1024 19.92 64.49 50.36
C THR A 1024 18.83 64.02 49.40
N GLY A 1025 18.87 62.74 49.01
CA GLY A 1025 17.85 62.08 48.21
C GLY A 1025 16.60 61.65 48.98
N ILE A 1026 16.58 61.72 50.31
CA ILE A 1026 15.39 61.43 51.11
C ILE A 1026 14.42 62.61 51.02
N ILE A 1027 13.25 62.36 50.46
CA ILE A 1027 12.18 63.36 50.40
C ILE A 1027 11.55 63.46 51.79
N LEU A 1028 11.61 64.63 52.41
CA LEU A 1028 11.05 64.86 53.74
C LEU A 1028 9.62 65.43 53.66
N THR A 1029 8.75 64.96 54.57
CA THR A 1029 7.37 65.47 54.78
C THR A 1029 7.30 66.80 55.52
#